data_AF-A0A1B7LDF4-F1
#
_entry.id   AF-A0A1B7LDF4-F1
#
_cell.length_a   1.000
_cell.length_b   1.000
_cell.length_c   1.000
_cell.angle_alpha   90.00
_cell.angle_beta   90.00
_cell.angle_gamma   90.00
#
_symmetry.space_group_name_H-M   'P 1'
#
loop_
_entity.id
_entity.type
_entity.pdbx_description
1 polymer ?
#
loop_
_entity_poly.entity_id
_entity_poly.type
_entity_poly.pdbx_seq_one_letter_code
_entity_poly.pdbx_strand_id
1 'polypeptide(L)'
;MALVSGVANAPVLPAGWKPVNHVSGQTFQETTLANWQYNYDPVNTVNGVPPKMWANAKDTKGNLWVWIPRFTYRAIQYADDPEVKIRFSSGTTDDTTSIDGRVCKKHPGFKFGTVELPGIWVMKYQAYQDTANGGIPGSLPNKVSWRTITVNDIFNQCLNLKNNVATVATGIDSHMLKNSEWGAVALLAYAVGQGRPKINGDSGYHTGYTTNGTTNTTGSLDTSGETSTTGNPTGVFDMVGCGWQYVASYVNNGNSNLTTYCLSLVNADAKYKDVFPMGSGDTQAANFAAAAGLSDGMMLNETASNVGGNYGWLNWAGTAASSSFPYSSNPVFIRGGSYSLSSAGLACFYYTSGNASSSGGFRACFVNLNSAPLISGSDQNLGDKSGPFSIVYQVSDPDGDAVDVVEKINGNVVETLTGAPQNTDLEFIIDLTTWGNLALNQMHTITIEATDSFGNKSTRTYTFTKVNAVPSAPGAIVSPVAGSTVVGNVTIEWTEATDPDGDALTYSVYYSADDGATLLPIATGITALMLAWDTSVVPEGTNYRIYVKANDGKVDGPFAVSGIFTVAHNLSPSAMSAIVPVHTARVPLQPVFMAGVGTDPEGDPQHFRLQIARDVNFANIVADLETSTQNLLTANQAGVEADTTGFTGRGATIARSTAQFYEGAASLQVTTSGTTANEGVELSPVDVLGGKSYAAQVKVKGAGYIRLAIEELDSNGNYLRSTGSDPITLDGTSWQTLSVFARTGQDCAKLRLAVLTSSVIGATFYCDAFMLVKGEFLPDEFIPGQQYGPGTADAIAGWEIYDGANWVPMPTGGAPVGTERVRHSLREPLQQNQSYYWRMAARDTTGNYGEWTLPRIIRAGNVLQFRLKTPIETSAEVERVLVFGYHTIAKDGANPAVLKVEASNNAFDPFPVWEDITAAYLAREYAELTNKNRSADKWGLDIRITIWANDTLGTIEVLGVGIAFD
;
A
#
# COMPACT_ATOMS: atom_id res chain seq x y z
N MET A 1 29.26 48.52 21.84
CA MET A 1 28.30 47.60 22.51
C MET A 1 29.12 46.53 23.20
N ALA A 2 28.76 46.14 24.42
CA ALA A 2 29.37 44.99 25.07
C ALA A 2 29.13 43.76 24.17
N LEU A 3 30.20 43.15 23.68
CA LEU A 3 30.07 41.86 23.01
C LEU A 3 29.69 40.86 24.10
N VAL A 4 28.47 40.34 24.01
CA VAL A 4 28.01 39.17 24.74
C VAL A 4 27.93 38.06 23.71
N SER A 5 28.72 37.02 23.89
CA SER A 5 28.73 35.85 22.99
C SER A 5 28.55 34.58 23.80
N GLY A 6 28.06 33.52 23.14
CA GLY A 6 27.65 32.29 23.81
C GLY A 6 26.22 32.36 24.38
N VAL A 7 25.74 31.21 24.84
CA VAL A 7 24.41 31.06 25.46
C VAL A 7 24.59 31.01 26.96
N ALA A 8 23.86 31.85 27.70
CA ALA A 8 23.88 31.80 29.16
C ALA A 8 23.39 30.44 29.66
N ASN A 9 24.12 29.85 30.61
CA ASN A 9 23.68 28.63 31.28
C ASN A 9 22.28 28.82 31.88
N ALA A 10 21.41 27.84 31.63
CA ALA A 10 20.11 27.79 32.25
C ALA A 10 20.25 27.78 33.79
N PRO A 11 19.33 28.41 34.53
CA PRO A 11 19.40 28.41 35.98
C PRO A 11 19.18 27.01 36.54
N VAL A 12 20.04 26.61 37.47
CA VAL A 12 19.95 25.32 38.15
C VAL A 12 19.24 25.50 39.48
N LEU A 13 18.03 24.94 39.63
CA LEU A 13 17.22 25.10 40.83
C LEU A 13 17.63 24.12 41.93
N PRO A 14 17.90 24.59 43.16
CA PRO A 14 18.01 23.72 44.33
C PRO A 14 16.70 22.97 44.59
N ALA A 15 16.80 21.83 45.27
CA ALA A 15 15.63 21.02 45.60
C ALA A 15 14.57 21.84 46.38
N GLY A 16 13.34 21.82 45.88
CA GLY A 16 12.20 22.54 46.46
C GLY A 16 12.07 24.02 46.06
N TRP A 17 13.05 24.58 45.35
CA TRP A 17 12.93 25.93 44.80
C TRP A 17 12.03 25.93 43.56
N LYS A 18 11.43 27.08 43.29
CA LYS A 18 10.51 27.26 42.16
C LYS A 18 10.95 28.43 41.28
N PRO A 19 10.88 28.30 39.95
CA PRO A 19 11.10 29.43 39.07
C PRO A 19 9.96 30.44 39.23
N VAL A 20 10.28 31.73 39.12
CA VAL A 20 9.28 32.79 39.18
C VAL A 20 9.47 33.79 38.05
N ASN A 21 8.36 34.31 37.54
CA ASN A 21 8.33 35.40 36.57
C ASN A 21 7.92 36.70 37.23
N HIS A 22 8.52 37.81 36.79
CA HIS A 22 8.06 39.14 37.16
C HIS A 22 6.67 39.41 36.58
N VAL A 23 5.77 39.99 37.38
CA VAL A 23 4.40 40.32 36.95
C VAL A 23 4.21 41.82 36.88
N SER A 24 4.34 42.50 38.02
CA SER A 24 4.19 43.95 38.12
C SER A 24 4.88 44.48 39.37
N GLY A 25 5.42 45.69 39.29
CA GLY A 25 6.18 46.30 40.40
C GLY A 25 7.35 45.42 40.82
N GLN A 26 7.33 44.93 42.06
CA GLN A 26 8.31 43.95 42.56
C GLN A 26 7.66 42.60 42.94
N THR A 27 6.56 42.26 42.26
CA THR A 27 5.81 41.01 42.48
C THR A 27 6.27 39.92 41.53
N PHE A 28 6.47 38.71 42.07
CA PHE A 28 6.93 37.53 41.34
C PHE A 28 6.02 36.34 41.57
N GLN A 29 5.55 35.74 40.47
CA GLN A 29 4.63 34.60 40.47
C GLN A 29 5.36 33.31 40.08
N GLU A 30 5.04 32.21 40.77
CA GLU A 30 5.55 30.88 40.44
C GLU A 30 5.15 30.47 39.01
N THR A 31 6.08 29.83 38.32
CA THR A 31 5.88 29.34 36.95
C THR A 31 6.46 27.93 36.82
N THR A 32 6.40 27.36 35.62
CA THR A 32 7.05 26.10 35.27
C THR A 32 8.40 26.35 34.59
N LEU A 33 9.30 25.37 34.57
CA LEU A 33 10.58 25.47 33.87
C LEU A 33 10.41 25.88 32.39
N ALA A 34 9.42 25.31 31.70
CA ALA A 34 9.11 25.62 30.29
C ALA A 34 8.62 27.07 30.07
N ASN A 35 8.03 27.70 31.09
CA ASN A 35 7.45 29.04 31.00
C ASN A 35 8.30 30.07 31.76
N TRP A 36 9.52 29.72 32.14
CA TRP A 36 10.41 30.60 32.88
C TRP A 36 10.98 31.68 31.97
N GLN A 37 10.74 32.95 32.32
CA GLN A 37 11.10 34.09 31.50
C GLN A 37 12.43 34.69 31.96
N TYR A 38 13.48 34.50 31.15
CA TYR A 38 14.75 35.19 31.30
C TYR A 38 15.42 35.38 29.94
N ASN A 39 16.20 36.45 29.82
CA ASN A 39 16.95 36.84 28.65
C ASN A 39 18.18 37.67 29.06
N TYR A 40 19.36 37.07 28.88
CA TYR A 40 20.65 37.70 29.16
C TYR A 40 21.27 38.39 27.93
N ASP A 41 20.53 38.52 26.83
CA ASP A 41 20.91 39.40 25.73
C ASP A 41 20.63 40.87 26.13
N PRO A 42 21.64 41.77 26.02
CA PRO A 42 21.48 43.18 26.39
C PRO A 42 20.62 44.00 25.42
N VAL A 43 20.36 43.49 24.21
CA VAL A 43 19.77 44.26 23.09
C VAL A 43 18.54 43.58 22.50
N ASN A 44 18.56 42.27 22.30
CA ASN A 44 17.53 41.56 21.54
C ASN A 44 16.50 40.88 22.44
N THR A 45 15.25 40.85 21.99
CA THR A 45 14.21 39.99 22.57
C THR A 45 14.49 38.53 22.20
N VAL A 46 14.44 37.62 23.17
CA VAL A 46 14.67 36.18 22.96
C VAL A 46 13.43 35.43 23.46
N ASN A 47 12.84 34.60 22.61
CA ASN A 47 11.64 33.80 22.94
C ASN A 47 10.48 34.63 23.54
N GLY A 48 10.26 35.84 23.02
CA GLY A 48 9.23 36.75 23.53
C GLY A 48 9.57 37.43 24.86
N VAL A 49 10.75 37.19 25.42
CA VAL A 49 11.24 37.81 26.66
C VAL A 49 12.10 39.05 26.33
N PRO A 50 11.73 40.24 26.82
CA PRO A 50 12.51 41.47 26.64
C PRO A 50 13.98 41.35 27.05
N PRO A 51 14.88 42.19 26.48
CA PRO A 51 16.29 42.24 26.87
C PRO A 51 16.49 42.48 28.38
N LYS A 52 17.63 42.02 28.91
CA LYS A 52 18.08 42.28 30.29
C LYS A 52 17.15 41.73 31.38
N MET A 53 16.43 40.64 31.12
CA MET A 53 15.57 39.99 32.12
C MET A 53 16.34 38.84 32.78
N TRP A 54 16.89 39.06 33.97
CA TRP A 54 17.65 38.02 34.67
C TRP A 54 16.70 37.02 35.34
N ALA A 55 17.08 35.74 35.39
CA ALA A 55 16.21 34.71 35.92
C ALA A 55 16.05 34.83 37.45
N ASN A 56 14.80 34.70 37.92
CA ASN A 56 14.46 34.76 39.33
C ASN A 56 13.84 33.45 39.81
N ALA A 57 14.18 33.05 41.04
CA ALA A 57 13.60 31.91 41.73
C ALA A 57 13.13 32.28 43.13
N LYS A 58 12.22 31.46 43.65
CA LYS A 58 11.71 31.53 45.02
C LYS A 58 12.09 30.27 45.77
N ASP A 59 12.66 30.43 46.95
CA ASP A 59 13.02 29.32 47.82
C ASP A 59 11.83 28.79 48.63
N THR A 60 12.04 27.75 49.44
CA THR A 60 10.97 27.11 50.24
C THR A 60 10.39 28.01 51.35
N LYS A 61 11.01 29.16 51.62
CA LYS A 61 10.56 30.17 52.60
C LYS A 61 10.03 31.44 51.95
N GLY A 62 10.02 31.49 50.62
CA GLY A 62 9.48 32.60 49.85
C GLY A 62 10.50 33.69 49.51
N ASN A 63 11.78 33.55 49.87
CA ASN A 63 12.79 34.55 49.53
C ASN A 63 13.09 34.52 48.03
N LEU A 64 13.44 35.70 47.50
CA LEU A 64 13.74 35.88 46.09
C LEU A 64 15.24 35.89 45.84
N TRP A 65 15.61 35.17 44.78
CA TRP A 65 16.99 34.96 44.33
C TRP A 65 17.12 35.31 42.85
N VAL A 66 18.33 35.68 42.44
CA VAL A 66 18.67 36.04 41.06
C VAL A 66 19.80 35.14 40.57
N TRP A 67 19.63 34.55 39.40
CA TRP A 67 20.65 33.70 38.78
C TRP A 67 21.71 34.54 38.11
N ILE A 68 22.96 34.24 38.41
CA ILE A 68 24.13 34.81 37.78
C ILE A 68 24.81 33.67 37.01
N PRO A 69 24.62 33.60 35.68
CA PRO A 69 25.22 32.55 34.86
C PRO A 69 26.75 32.70 34.79
N ARG A 70 27.46 31.57 34.65
CA ARG A 70 28.91 31.55 34.48
C ARG A 70 29.34 32.24 33.19
N PHE A 71 30.40 33.03 33.28
CA PHE A 71 31.02 33.67 32.13
C PHE A 71 32.54 33.85 32.33
N THR A 72 33.25 33.97 31.21
CA THR A 72 34.58 34.57 31.15
C THR A 72 34.47 36.05 30.79
N TYR A 73 35.46 36.85 31.15
CA TYR A 73 35.45 38.30 30.90
C TYR A 73 36.75 38.76 30.25
N ARG A 74 36.66 39.70 29.32
CA ARG A 74 37.84 40.35 28.71
C ARG A 74 38.62 41.05 29.81
N ALA A 75 39.94 40.88 29.87
CA ALA A 75 40.78 41.59 30.83
C ALA A 75 40.53 43.11 30.78
N ILE A 76 40.18 43.66 31.95
CA ILE A 76 39.69 45.02 32.14
C ILE A 76 40.84 45.92 32.58
N GLN A 77 40.90 47.12 32.02
CA GLN A 77 41.72 48.21 32.53
C GLN A 77 40.83 49.31 33.09
N TYR A 78 41.39 50.12 33.99
CA TYR A 78 40.68 51.23 34.62
C TYR A 78 39.99 52.17 33.61
N ALA A 79 40.62 52.42 32.45
CA ALA A 79 40.09 53.30 31.41
C ALA A 79 38.89 52.72 30.64
N ASP A 80 38.60 51.43 30.78
CA ASP A 80 37.52 50.76 30.04
C ASP A 80 36.16 50.88 30.75
N ASP A 81 35.91 51.90 31.57
CA ASP A 81 34.58 52.14 32.13
C ASP A 81 33.65 52.77 31.06
N PRO A 82 32.51 52.17 30.67
CA PRO A 82 31.87 50.92 31.14
C PRO A 82 32.00 49.73 30.17
N GLU A 83 33.00 49.70 29.29
CA GLU A 83 33.22 48.68 28.25
C GLU A 83 33.64 47.30 28.83
N VAL A 84 32.72 46.68 29.58
CA VAL A 84 32.83 45.30 30.04
C VAL A 84 32.33 44.38 28.92
N LYS A 85 33.13 43.37 28.58
CA LYS A 85 32.79 42.32 27.62
C LYS A 85 32.91 40.96 28.28
N ILE A 86 31.86 40.15 28.12
CA ILE A 86 31.78 38.82 28.70
C ILE A 86 31.44 37.79 27.62
N ARG A 87 31.74 36.53 27.91
CA ARG A 87 31.30 35.40 27.12
C ARG A 87 30.72 34.36 28.06
N PHE A 88 29.47 33.97 27.81
CA PHE A 88 28.83 32.93 28.61
C PHE A 88 29.50 31.58 28.37
N SER A 89 29.75 30.86 29.45
CA SER A 89 30.34 29.53 29.43
C SER A 89 29.27 28.48 29.09
N SER A 90 29.67 27.37 28.46
CA SER A 90 28.79 26.22 28.22
C SER A 90 28.96 25.22 29.36
N GLY A 91 27.96 25.13 30.24
CA GLY A 91 28.08 24.44 31.53
C GLY A 91 29.23 25.05 32.34
N THR A 92 30.18 24.22 32.74
CA THR A 92 31.40 24.63 33.45
C THR A 92 32.60 24.87 32.52
N THR A 93 32.41 24.72 31.20
CA THR A 93 33.48 24.88 30.21
C THR A 93 33.63 26.35 29.80
N ASP A 94 34.79 26.91 30.13
CA ASP A 94 35.13 28.31 29.82
C ASP A 94 35.82 28.46 28.46
N ASP A 95 35.40 29.47 27.71
CA ASP A 95 36.14 29.96 26.55
C ASP A 95 36.95 31.21 26.93
N THR A 96 38.27 31.03 27.03
CA THR A 96 39.24 32.07 27.36
C THR A 96 39.93 32.67 26.13
N THR A 97 39.41 32.45 24.92
CA THR A 97 39.93 33.10 23.71
C THR A 97 39.83 34.62 23.84
N SER A 98 40.89 35.30 23.37
CA SER A 98 41.01 36.75 23.50
C SER A 98 39.83 37.48 22.85
N ILE A 99 39.33 38.52 23.52
CA ILE A 99 38.31 39.43 22.99
C ILE A 99 39.01 40.77 22.71
N ASP A 100 38.91 41.25 21.47
CA ASP A 100 39.62 42.44 20.97
C ASP A 100 41.13 42.43 21.24
N GLY A 101 41.77 41.26 21.07
CA GLY A 101 43.21 41.09 21.28
C GLY A 101 43.66 41.06 22.75
N ARG A 102 42.75 41.17 23.72
CA ARG A 102 43.07 41.05 25.16
C ARG A 102 42.64 39.69 25.69
N VAL A 103 43.44 39.17 26.62
CA VAL A 103 43.18 37.87 27.28
C VAL A 103 41.78 37.88 27.90
N CYS A 104 41.04 36.79 27.71
CA CYS A 104 39.78 36.57 28.40
C CYS A 104 40.04 35.70 29.63
N LYS A 105 39.64 36.17 30.82
CA LYS A 105 39.92 35.56 32.11
C LYS A 105 38.70 34.79 32.61
N LYS A 106 38.96 33.69 33.32
CA LYS A 106 37.93 32.98 34.09
C LYS A 106 37.53 33.83 35.29
N HIS A 107 36.23 33.89 35.57
CA HIS A 107 35.74 34.64 36.71
C HIS A 107 35.76 33.77 37.98
N PRO A 108 36.47 34.16 39.06
CA PRO A 108 36.65 33.29 40.23
C PRO A 108 35.36 33.07 41.05
N GLY A 109 34.35 33.91 40.86
CA GLY A 109 33.04 33.78 41.49
C GLY A 109 32.25 32.50 41.14
N PHE A 110 32.61 31.79 40.07
CA PHE A 110 31.91 30.56 39.64
C PHE A 110 32.64 29.28 40.05
N LYS A 111 33.40 29.35 41.16
CA LYS A 111 34.10 28.21 41.74
C LYS A 111 33.87 28.15 43.24
N PHE A 112 33.53 26.98 43.74
CA PHE A 112 33.35 26.72 45.17
C PHE A 112 34.24 25.57 45.62
N GLY A 113 35.40 25.91 46.17
CA GLY A 113 36.44 24.94 46.50
C GLY A 113 37.01 24.31 45.23
N THR A 114 36.81 23.02 45.05
CA THR A 114 37.20 22.29 43.84
C THR A 114 36.10 22.21 42.78
N VAL A 115 34.86 22.58 43.13
CA VAL A 115 33.69 22.47 42.24
C VAL A 115 33.58 23.71 41.35
N GLU A 116 33.59 23.51 40.04
CA GLU A 116 33.27 24.54 39.06
C GLU A 116 31.76 24.62 38.90
N LEU A 117 31.19 25.83 38.91
CA LEU A 117 29.74 26.03 38.92
C LEU A 117 29.27 26.60 37.58
N PRO A 118 28.12 26.15 37.03
CA PRO A 118 27.52 26.74 35.83
C PRO A 118 26.91 28.12 36.08
N GLY A 119 26.76 28.52 37.34
CA GLY A 119 26.33 29.84 37.79
C GLY A 119 26.12 29.84 39.30
N ILE A 120 25.70 30.97 39.84
CA ILE A 120 25.43 31.15 41.27
C ILE A 120 24.08 31.85 41.49
N TRP A 121 23.46 31.59 42.64
CA TRP A 121 22.29 32.32 43.10
C TRP A 121 22.70 33.40 44.10
N VAL A 122 22.24 34.61 43.88
CA VAL A 122 22.47 35.73 44.80
C VAL A 122 21.12 36.23 45.29
N MET A 123 21.03 36.54 46.59
CA MET A 123 19.82 37.16 47.14
C MET A 123 19.48 38.41 46.34
N LYS A 124 18.22 38.55 45.95
CA LYS A 124 17.75 39.67 45.14
C LYS A 124 17.89 41.00 45.84
N TYR A 125 17.61 41.04 47.14
CA TYR A 125 17.66 42.24 47.98
C TYR A 125 18.78 42.14 49.02
N GLN A 126 19.13 43.26 49.65
CA GLN A 126 19.92 43.19 50.89
C GLN A 126 19.15 42.39 51.94
N ALA A 127 19.84 41.58 52.74
CA ALA A 127 19.18 40.66 53.66
C ALA A 127 18.35 41.43 54.71
N TYR A 128 17.16 40.93 55.04
CA TYR A 128 16.41 41.34 56.22
C TYR A 128 16.35 40.17 57.23
N GLN A 129 16.03 40.46 58.50
CA GLN A 129 15.88 39.41 59.50
C GLN A 129 14.50 38.78 59.39
N ASP A 130 14.43 37.54 58.90
CA ASP A 130 13.17 36.85 58.70
C ASP A 130 12.70 36.13 59.96
N THR A 131 12.15 36.89 60.90
CA THR A 131 11.69 36.39 62.19
C THR A 131 10.53 35.39 62.06
N ALA A 132 9.78 35.40 60.96
CA ALA A 132 8.72 34.45 60.69
C ALA A 132 9.25 33.02 60.41
N ASN A 133 10.48 32.92 59.90
CA ASN A 133 11.13 31.66 59.55
C ASN A 133 12.35 31.36 60.44
N GLY A 134 12.30 31.75 61.72
CA GLY A 134 13.34 31.42 62.71
C GLY A 134 14.51 32.40 62.75
N GLY A 135 14.37 33.59 62.18
CA GLY A 135 15.40 34.64 62.23
C GLY A 135 16.55 34.42 61.25
N ILE A 136 16.31 33.68 60.17
CA ILE A 136 17.28 33.48 59.09
C ILE A 136 17.41 34.73 58.20
N PRO A 137 18.49 34.85 57.41
CA PRO A 137 18.59 35.86 56.37
C PRO A 137 17.48 35.69 55.31
N GLY A 138 16.60 36.70 55.17
CA GLY A 138 15.56 36.74 54.16
C GLY A 138 15.84 37.75 53.04
N SER A 139 15.19 37.59 51.88
CA SER A 139 15.36 38.47 50.71
C SER A 139 14.01 38.78 50.05
N LEU A 140 13.41 39.89 50.48
CA LEU A 140 12.13 40.41 49.98
C LEU A 140 12.18 41.94 49.89
N PRO A 141 11.36 42.56 49.01
CA PRO A 141 11.25 44.01 48.92
C PRO A 141 10.49 44.60 50.11
N ASN A 142 10.64 45.91 50.33
CA ASN A 142 9.95 46.65 51.39
C ASN A 142 10.18 46.04 52.78
N LYS A 143 11.42 45.60 53.04
CA LYS A 143 11.87 45.16 54.37
C LYS A 143 12.99 46.08 54.84
N VAL A 144 13.11 46.28 56.14
CA VAL A 144 14.26 47.00 56.69
C VAL A 144 15.47 46.08 56.64
N SER A 145 16.55 46.55 56.00
CA SER A 145 17.82 45.83 55.90
C SER A 145 18.35 45.42 57.27
N TRP A 146 18.77 44.15 57.40
CA TRP A 146 19.36 43.59 58.60
C TRP A 146 20.77 44.12 58.79
N ARG A 147 20.90 45.02 59.75
CA ARG A 147 22.11 45.73 60.11
C ARG A 147 22.39 45.56 61.60
N THR A 148 23.46 46.18 62.09
CA THR A 148 23.88 46.08 63.50
C THR A 148 24.15 44.62 63.89
N ILE A 149 24.89 43.91 63.03
CA ILE A 149 25.28 42.52 63.21
C ILE A 149 26.77 42.37 62.83
N THR A 150 27.51 41.53 63.57
CA THR A 150 28.94 41.33 63.32
C THR A 150 29.16 40.45 62.09
N VAL A 151 30.33 40.56 61.46
CA VAL A 151 30.70 39.70 60.31
C VAL A 151 30.70 38.21 60.71
N ASN A 152 31.11 37.89 61.93
CA ASN A 152 31.07 36.53 62.49
C ASN A 152 29.65 35.95 62.46
N ASP A 153 28.67 36.73 62.92
CA ASP A 153 27.29 36.27 62.99
C ASP A 153 26.63 36.23 61.61
N ILE A 154 26.94 37.22 60.76
CA ILE A 154 26.53 37.20 59.35
C ILE A 154 27.00 35.90 58.69
N PHE A 155 28.29 35.56 58.83
CA PHE A 155 28.86 34.36 58.23
C PHE A 155 28.11 33.10 58.66
N ASN A 156 27.89 32.93 59.96
CA ASN A 156 27.20 31.77 60.51
C ASN A 156 25.74 31.67 60.05
N GLN A 157 25.04 32.80 60.00
CA GLN A 157 23.64 32.86 59.53
C GLN A 157 23.53 32.49 58.06
N CYS A 158 24.42 33.00 57.21
CA CYS A 158 24.44 32.64 55.80
C CYS A 158 24.87 31.18 55.57
N LEU A 159 25.80 30.65 56.37
CA LEU A 159 26.24 29.25 56.26
C LEU A 159 25.12 28.26 56.61
N ASN A 160 24.31 28.59 57.62
CA ASN A 160 23.20 27.75 58.05
C ASN A 160 21.96 27.87 57.14
N LEU A 161 21.92 28.85 56.23
CA LEU A 161 20.75 29.14 55.41
C LEU A 161 20.32 27.95 54.55
N LYS A 162 21.26 27.19 53.98
CA LYS A 162 21.01 26.00 53.13
C LYS A 162 20.09 24.97 53.78
N ASN A 163 20.19 24.81 55.09
CA ASN A 163 19.36 23.86 55.86
C ASN A 163 17.90 24.31 56.00
N ASN A 164 17.60 25.57 55.65
CA ASN A 164 16.30 26.19 55.88
C ASN A 164 15.56 26.52 54.58
N VAL A 165 16.27 26.69 53.46
CA VAL A 165 15.69 27.22 52.22
C VAL A 165 15.51 26.18 51.11
N ALA A 166 15.99 24.95 51.26
CA ALA A 166 15.79 23.84 50.33
C ALA A 166 15.13 22.63 51.01
N THR A 167 14.53 21.73 50.24
CA THR A 167 13.97 20.46 50.78
C THR A 167 15.04 19.42 51.09
N VAL A 168 16.21 19.52 50.45
CA VAL A 168 17.37 18.64 50.67
C VAL A 168 18.62 19.51 50.80
N ALA A 169 19.40 19.29 51.85
CA ALA A 169 20.63 20.04 52.14
C ALA A 169 21.90 19.42 51.53
N THR A 170 21.82 18.18 51.07
CA THR A 170 22.92 17.48 50.37
C THR A 170 23.08 18.03 48.95
N GLY A 171 24.32 18.21 48.48
CA GLY A 171 24.58 18.70 47.13
C GLY A 171 24.36 20.21 46.94
N ILE A 172 24.14 20.97 48.00
CA ILE A 172 23.99 22.44 47.96
C ILE A 172 24.84 23.11 49.04
N ASP A 173 25.15 24.41 48.84
CA ASP A 173 25.75 25.23 49.89
C ASP A 173 25.24 26.68 49.86
N SER A 174 25.35 27.36 50.99
CA SER A 174 25.01 28.77 51.13
C SER A 174 26.06 29.44 51.99
N HIS A 175 26.38 30.69 51.68
CA HIS A 175 27.43 31.42 52.39
C HIS A 175 27.27 32.92 52.27
N MET A 176 28.01 33.65 53.08
CA MET A 176 28.10 35.11 52.97
C MET A 176 28.76 35.46 51.64
N LEU A 177 28.16 36.36 50.86
CA LEU A 177 28.65 36.72 49.53
C LEU A 177 30.12 37.14 49.57
N LYS A 178 30.92 36.56 48.69
CA LYS A 178 32.35 36.86 48.53
C LYS A 178 32.57 38.09 47.64
N ASN A 179 33.79 38.59 47.66
CA ASN A 179 34.19 39.73 46.83
C ASN A 179 34.23 39.34 45.33
N SER A 180 34.63 38.10 45.05
CA SER A 180 34.54 37.45 43.74
C SER A 180 33.09 37.30 43.26
N GLU A 181 32.12 37.13 44.15
CA GLU A 181 30.71 36.96 43.74
C GLU A 181 30.03 38.32 43.55
N TRP A 182 30.37 39.31 44.37
CA TRP A 182 30.01 40.71 44.10
C TRP A 182 30.48 41.15 42.71
N GLY A 183 31.75 40.86 42.40
CA GLY A 183 32.35 41.18 41.12
C GLY A 183 31.63 40.54 39.94
N ALA A 184 31.19 39.29 40.08
CA ALA A 184 30.43 38.60 39.04
C ALA A 184 29.10 39.31 38.73
N VAL A 185 28.35 39.70 39.78
CA VAL A 185 27.09 40.44 39.61
C VAL A 185 27.34 41.81 38.97
N ALA A 186 28.37 42.52 39.43
CA ALA A 186 28.70 43.86 38.96
C ALA A 186 29.15 43.84 37.49
N LEU A 187 30.05 42.94 37.09
CA LEU A 187 30.49 42.79 35.71
C LEU A 187 29.34 42.40 34.78
N LEU A 188 28.46 41.50 35.22
CA LEU A 188 27.25 41.16 34.46
C LEU A 188 26.32 42.36 34.33
N ALA A 189 26.20 43.20 35.37
CA ALA A 189 25.41 44.43 35.31
C ALA A 189 25.95 45.42 34.27
N TYR A 190 27.28 45.57 34.15
CA TYR A 190 27.91 46.42 33.14
C TYR A 190 27.80 45.85 31.72
N ALA A 191 27.95 44.52 31.56
CA ALA A 191 27.90 43.90 30.24
C ALA A 191 26.47 43.71 29.70
N VAL A 192 25.55 43.29 30.57
CA VAL A 192 24.18 42.89 30.19
C VAL A 192 23.11 43.84 30.74
N GLY A 193 23.34 44.41 31.93
CA GLY A 193 22.34 45.17 32.68
C GLY A 193 22.36 46.70 32.45
N GLN A 194 22.17 47.43 33.55
CA GLN A 194 22.16 48.90 33.59
C GLN A 194 23.57 49.50 33.74
N GLY A 195 24.52 48.72 34.24
CA GLY A 195 25.91 49.11 34.53
C GLY A 195 26.06 50.09 35.68
N ARG A 196 25.22 51.12 35.77
CA ARG A 196 25.25 52.15 36.82
C ARG A 196 23.87 52.32 37.44
N PRO A 197 23.37 51.32 38.20
CA PRO A 197 22.11 51.44 38.91
C PRO A 197 22.14 52.64 39.86
N LYS A 198 21.01 53.34 39.96
CA LYS A 198 20.85 54.48 40.86
C LYS A 198 20.99 54.02 42.32
N ILE A 199 21.39 54.96 43.18
CA ILE A 199 21.46 54.70 44.60
C ILE A 199 20.05 54.47 45.18
N ASN A 200 19.90 53.42 46.00
CA ASN A 200 18.86 53.36 47.01
C ASN A 200 19.24 54.34 48.13
N GLY A 201 18.82 55.60 48.01
CA GLY A 201 19.13 56.64 48.98
C GLY A 201 18.20 56.71 50.19
N ASP A 202 17.37 55.67 50.40
CA ASP A 202 16.34 55.66 51.43
C ASP A 202 16.93 55.69 52.85
N SER A 203 16.59 56.72 53.62
CA SER A 203 17.04 56.91 55.01
C SER A 203 16.46 55.90 56.00
N GLY A 204 15.39 55.19 55.61
CA GLY A 204 14.82 54.07 56.35
C GLY A 204 15.53 52.73 56.12
N TYR A 205 16.47 52.65 55.16
CA TYR A 205 17.16 51.42 54.76
C TYR A 205 16.19 50.31 54.33
N HIS A 206 15.11 50.68 53.64
CA HIS A 206 14.20 49.71 53.07
C HIS A 206 14.80 49.08 51.81
N THR A 207 14.63 47.77 51.67
CA THR A 207 15.11 46.99 50.53
C THR A 207 14.27 47.24 49.28
N GLY A 208 14.95 47.35 48.13
CA GLY A 208 14.32 47.58 46.84
C GLY A 208 13.70 48.97 46.69
N TYR A 209 14.16 49.96 47.44
CA TYR A 209 13.64 51.33 47.37
C TYR A 209 14.43 52.18 46.38
N THR A 210 13.78 53.21 45.84
CA THR A 210 14.40 54.27 45.05
C THR A 210 14.14 55.63 45.67
N THR A 211 15.10 56.53 45.45
CA THR A 211 15.03 57.96 45.73
C THR A 211 15.28 58.79 44.46
N ASN A 212 15.10 58.17 43.28
CA ASN A 212 15.44 58.73 41.97
C ASN A 212 16.90 59.19 41.87
N GLY A 213 17.82 58.61 42.65
CA GLY A 213 19.24 58.94 42.63
C GLY A 213 19.67 60.04 43.62
N THR A 214 18.81 60.42 44.57
CA THR A 214 19.14 61.37 45.66
C THR A 214 19.57 60.63 46.92
N THR A 215 20.62 61.08 47.60
CA THR A 215 21.11 60.46 48.84
C THR A 215 20.36 60.98 50.07
N ASN A 216 20.36 60.19 51.16
CA ASN A 216 19.88 60.61 52.49
C ASN A 216 18.46 61.23 52.49
N THR A 217 17.52 60.59 51.80
CA THR A 217 16.13 61.07 51.73
C THR A 217 15.16 59.91 51.95
N THR A 218 13.89 60.18 52.19
CA THR A 218 12.88 59.12 52.23
C THR A 218 12.57 58.66 50.81
N GLY A 219 12.69 57.35 50.57
CA GLY A 219 12.41 56.71 49.29
C GLY A 219 11.02 56.09 49.20
N SER A 220 10.77 55.44 48.08
CA SER A 220 9.59 54.61 47.83
C SER A 220 10.01 53.30 47.17
N LEU A 221 9.11 52.31 47.14
CA LEU A 221 9.38 51.03 46.48
C LEU A 221 9.68 51.24 44.99
N ASP A 222 10.82 50.74 44.52
CA ASP A 222 11.25 50.90 43.13
C ASP A 222 10.53 49.92 42.21
N THR A 223 9.41 50.34 41.63
CA THR A 223 8.66 49.52 40.68
C THR A 223 9.24 49.54 39.27
N SER A 224 10.19 50.44 39.00
CA SER A 224 10.81 50.63 37.68
C SER A 224 12.08 49.79 37.50
N GLY A 225 12.77 49.49 38.60
CA GLY A 225 14.04 48.79 38.63
C GLY A 225 15.25 49.65 38.30
N GLU A 226 15.18 50.97 38.44
CA GLU A 226 16.31 51.87 38.20
C GLU A 226 17.45 51.76 39.23
N THR A 227 17.17 51.15 40.39
CA THR A 227 18.16 50.79 41.43
C THR A 227 18.60 49.32 41.33
N SER A 228 18.04 48.57 40.39
CA SER A 228 18.38 47.16 40.13
C SER A 228 19.49 47.05 39.08
N THR A 229 20.34 46.04 39.19
CA THR A 229 21.46 45.82 38.26
C THR A 229 21.07 45.68 36.79
N THR A 230 19.81 45.36 36.48
CA THR A 230 19.31 45.26 35.11
C THR A 230 18.67 46.54 34.58
N GLY A 231 18.33 47.50 35.44
CA GLY A 231 17.51 48.66 35.06
C GLY A 231 16.02 48.33 34.91
N ASN A 232 15.63 47.13 35.34
CA ASN A 232 14.25 46.67 35.44
C ASN A 232 14.12 45.79 36.71
N PRO A 233 12.90 45.39 37.12
CA PRO A 233 12.72 44.69 38.40
C PRO A 233 13.32 43.29 38.49
N THR A 234 13.90 42.70 37.44
CA THR A 234 14.39 41.30 37.44
C THR A 234 15.80 41.13 38.02
N GLY A 235 16.63 42.18 37.99
CA GLY A 235 17.99 42.17 38.50
C GLY A 235 18.11 42.20 40.03
N VAL A 236 19.32 42.48 40.48
CA VAL A 236 19.69 42.52 41.90
C VAL A 236 19.57 43.95 42.42
N PHE A 237 18.83 44.14 43.51
CA PHE A 237 18.64 45.43 44.17
C PHE A 237 19.65 45.66 45.30
N ASP A 238 19.70 46.91 45.76
CA ASP A 238 20.44 47.35 46.96
C ASP A 238 21.96 47.15 46.88
N MET A 239 22.53 46.95 45.68
CA MET A 239 23.98 46.91 45.48
C MET A 239 24.64 48.29 45.48
N VAL A 240 23.84 49.35 45.35
CA VAL A 240 24.26 50.75 45.42
C VAL A 240 23.30 51.47 46.37
N GLY A 241 23.75 51.82 47.57
CA GLY A 241 22.89 52.42 48.60
C GLY A 241 22.27 51.40 49.55
N CYS A 242 21.17 51.80 50.22
CA CYS A 242 20.63 51.12 51.40
C CYS A 242 21.69 51.05 52.52
N GLY A 243 22.05 49.87 52.99
CA GLY A 243 23.23 49.67 53.83
C GLY A 243 24.47 49.33 53.01
N TRP A 244 25.65 49.70 53.50
CA TRP A 244 26.90 49.11 53.04
C TRP A 244 26.82 47.57 53.11
N GLN A 245 27.43 46.85 52.18
CA GLN A 245 27.38 45.38 52.18
C GLN A 245 28.68 44.74 52.64
N TYR A 246 28.65 44.08 53.79
CA TYR A 246 29.76 43.22 54.20
C TYR A 246 29.87 42.05 53.22
N VAL A 247 31.09 41.79 52.77
CA VAL A 247 31.44 40.62 51.96
C VAL A 247 32.41 39.75 52.73
N ALA A 248 32.43 38.46 52.42
CA ALA A 248 33.33 37.48 53.01
C ALA A 248 34.78 37.66 52.49
N SER A 249 35.38 38.82 52.78
CA SER A 249 36.71 39.17 52.32
C SER A 249 37.44 40.12 53.26
N TYR A 250 38.74 39.90 53.43
CA TYR A 250 39.57 40.67 54.36
C TYR A 250 41.06 40.65 53.96
N VAL A 251 41.82 41.61 54.50
CA VAL A 251 43.29 41.58 54.50
C VAL A 251 43.76 40.82 55.72
N ASN A 252 44.58 39.79 55.52
CA ASN A 252 45.14 39.00 56.62
C ASN A 252 46.34 39.70 57.25
N ASN A 253 46.07 40.73 58.07
CA ASN A 253 47.09 41.55 58.75
C ASN A 253 47.33 41.17 60.21
N GLY A 254 46.72 40.09 60.71
CA GLY A 254 46.87 39.63 62.09
C GLY A 254 46.24 40.54 63.15
N ASN A 255 45.42 41.52 62.77
CA ASN A 255 44.74 42.40 63.73
C ASN A 255 43.70 41.63 64.56
N SER A 256 43.54 41.97 65.85
CA SER A 256 42.61 41.30 66.77
C SER A 256 41.14 41.40 66.35
N ASN A 257 40.77 42.35 65.49
CA ASN A 257 39.41 42.44 64.96
C ASN A 257 39.02 41.23 64.08
N LEU A 258 39.99 40.57 63.42
CA LEU A 258 39.74 39.33 62.68
C LEU A 258 39.31 38.19 63.60
N THR A 259 39.90 38.09 64.79
CA THR A 259 39.54 37.06 65.78
C THR A 259 38.38 37.47 66.67
N THR A 260 38.09 38.77 66.81
CA THR A 260 37.00 39.27 67.65
C THR A 260 35.67 39.30 66.90
N TYR A 261 35.65 39.86 65.69
CA TYR A 261 34.42 40.09 64.94
C TYR A 261 34.25 39.21 63.70
N CYS A 262 35.26 38.41 63.33
CA CYS A 262 35.24 37.60 62.11
C CYS A 262 35.69 36.14 62.33
N LEU A 263 35.74 35.66 63.57
CA LEU A 263 36.40 34.39 63.91
C LEU A 263 35.93 33.20 63.06
N SER A 264 34.62 33.04 62.92
CA SER A 264 34.04 31.92 62.15
C SER A 264 34.42 32.00 60.68
N LEU A 265 34.41 33.19 60.09
CA LEU A 265 34.87 33.43 58.71
C LEU A 265 36.37 33.13 58.57
N VAL A 266 37.20 33.60 59.50
CA VAL A 266 38.66 33.38 59.49
C VAL A 266 39.02 31.91 59.62
N ASN A 267 38.27 31.14 60.40
CA ASN A 267 38.49 29.71 60.58
C ASN A 267 37.83 28.83 59.50
N ALA A 268 36.90 29.39 58.71
CA ALA A 268 36.24 28.65 57.64
C ALA A 268 37.22 28.19 56.55
N ASP A 269 36.80 27.19 55.78
CA ASP A 269 37.52 26.75 54.58
C ASP A 269 37.73 27.91 53.58
N ALA A 270 38.80 27.87 52.81
CA ALA A 270 39.14 28.91 51.83
C ALA A 270 38.02 29.14 50.79
N LYS A 271 37.20 28.13 50.46
CA LYS A 271 36.09 28.27 49.50
C LYS A 271 35.06 29.33 49.86
N TYR A 272 34.98 29.68 51.15
CA TYR A 272 34.01 30.61 51.71
C TYR A 272 34.45 32.08 51.71
N LYS A 273 35.67 32.40 51.29
CA LYS A 273 36.25 33.73 51.49
C LYS A 273 37.31 34.12 50.46
N ASP A 274 37.41 35.42 50.20
CA ASP A 274 38.52 36.00 49.44
C ASP A 274 39.49 36.71 50.38
N VAL A 275 40.71 36.21 50.51
CA VAL A 275 41.69 36.72 51.47
C VAL A 275 42.86 37.34 50.74
N PHE A 276 43.22 38.56 51.13
CA PHE A 276 44.36 39.27 50.57
C PHE A 276 45.53 39.34 51.55
N PRO A 277 46.78 39.30 51.06
CA PRO A 277 47.95 39.47 51.91
C PRO A 277 48.07 40.90 52.42
N MET A 278 48.71 41.06 53.58
CA MET A 278 49.11 42.36 54.09
C MET A 278 50.36 42.85 53.35
N GLY A 279 50.30 44.08 52.83
CA GLY A 279 51.45 44.78 52.26
C GLY A 279 52.34 45.39 53.34
N SER A 280 53.55 45.81 52.94
CA SER A 280 54.51 46.42 53.87
C SER A 280 53.93 47.64 54.58
N GLY A 281 53.91 47.60 55.92
CA GLY A 281 53.38 48.67 56.77
C GLY A 281 51.87 48.71 56.94
N ASP A 282 51.12 47.75 56.40
CA ASP A 282 49.65 47.62 56.56
C ASP A 282 48.89 48.94 56.30
N THR A 283 49.19 49.55 55.14
CA THR A 283 48.51 50.77 54.67
C THR A 283 47.59 50.43 53.51
N GLN A 284 46.57 51.27 53.26
CA GLN A 284 45.64 51.05 52.15
C GLN A 284 46.34 50.83 50.81
N ALA A 285 47.30 51.71 50.47
CA ALA A 285 48.04 51.63 49.21
C ALA A 285 48.92 50.38 49.13
N ALA A 286 49.59 50.01 50.24
CA ALA A 286 50.43 48.82 50.28
C ALA A 286 49.61 47.53 50.16
N ASN A 287 48.48 47.43 50.86
CA ASN A 287 47.58 46.28 50.80
C ASN A 287 46.90 46.18 49.43
N PHE A 288 46.47 47.31 48.84
CA PHE A 288 45.92 47.36 47.48
C PHE A 288 46.92 46.90 46.42
N ALA A 289 48.19 47.31 46.55
CA ALA A 289 49.26 46.86 45.67
C ALA A 289 49.56 45.37 45.87
N ALA A 290 49.55 44.87 47.11
CA ALA A 290 49.77 43.46 47.42
C ALA A 290 48.64 42.54 46.91
N ALA A 291 47.43 43.09 46.73
CA ALA A 291 46.29 42.38 46.14
C ALA A 291 46.29 42.38 44.60
N ALA A 292 47.17 43.13 43.95
CA ALA A 292 47.23 43.20 42.49
C ALA A 292 47.51 41.81 41.90
N GLY A 293 46.67 41.38 40.94
CA GLY A 293 46.74 40.04 40.34
C GLY A 293 46.08 38.94 41.16
N LEU A 294 45.63 39.21 42.38
CA LEU A 294 44.83 38.29 43.21
C LEU A 294 43.34 38.66 43.22
N SER A 295 43.00 39.85 42.73
CA SER A 295 41.66 40.44 42.77
C SER A 295 40.89 40.36 41.44
N ASP A 296 41.38 39.53 40.51
CA ASP A 296 40.78 39.37 39.18
C ASP A 296 39.28 39.04 39.25
N GLY A 297 38.45 39.81 38.56
CA GLY A 297 37.00 39.69 38.49
C GLY A 297 36.29 40.32 39.69
N MET A 298 37.00 40.79 40.72
CA MET A 298 36.38 41.24 41.98
C MET A 298 35.98 42.73 41.98
N MET A 299 36.26 43.46 40.89
CA MET A 299 36.02 44.90 40.75
C MET A 299 36.76 45.70 41.84
N LEU A 300 38.07 45.46 41.95
CA LEU A 300 38.97 46.16 42.87
C LEU A 300 40.09 46.87 42.08
N ASN A 301 41.15 46.16 41.72
CA ASN A 301 42.29 46.71 40.98
C ASN A 301 41.94 46.99 39.51
N GLU A 302 40.86 46.42 38.99
CA GLU A 302 40.37 46.68 37.63
C GLU A 302 39.63 48.02 37.52
N THR A 303 38.96 48.41 38.61
CA THR A 303 38.06 49.55 38.62
C THR A 303 38.59 50.75 39.36
N ALA A 304 39.74 50.63 40.04
CA ALA A 304 40.38 51.72 40.75
C ALA A 304 41.83 51.90 40.30
N SER A 305 42.21 53.14 39.99
CA SER A 305 43.60 53.49 39.68
C SER A 305 44.44 53.80 40.92
N ASN A 306 43.79 54.07 42.06
CA ASN A 306 44.40 54.36 43.35
C ASN A 306 43.38 54.08 44.48
N VAL A 307 43.78 54.23 45.75
CA VAL A 307 42.92 54.03 46.93
C VAL A 307 43.01 55.18 47.93
N GLY A 308 42.05 55.26 48.86
CA GLY A 308 41.96 56.32 49.87
C GLY A 308 41.18 57.55 49.39
N GLY A 309 40.26 57.38 48.43
CA GLY A 309 39.49 58.47 47.84
C GLY A 309 38.44 57.99 46.84
N ASN A 310 38.01 58.89 45.95
CA ASN A 310 37.05 58.60 44.87
C ASN A 310 37.81 58.28 43.58
N TYR A 311 38.33 57.06 43.49
CA TYR A 311 39.16 56.59 42.38
C TYR A 311 38.56 55.42 41.62
N GLY A 312 37.35 54.99 41.98
CA GLY A 312 36.65 53.90 41.32
C GLY A 312 36.00 54.34 40.01
N TRP A 313 35.50 53.38 39.25
CA TRP A 313 34.63 53.64 38.10
C TRP A 313 33.44 54.53 38.44
N LEU A 314 32.87 55.16 37.41
CA LEU A 314 31.80 56.12 37.57
C LEU A 314 30.52 55.47 38.08
N ASN A 315 29.89 56.16 39.03
CA ASN A 315 28.62 55.79 39.61
C ASN A 315 27.42 56.35 38.82
N TRP A 316 26.21 56.18 39.38
CA TRP A 316 24.96 56.66 38.76
C TRP A 316 24.92 58.17 38.50
N ALA A 317 25.67 58.96 39.28
CA ALA A 317 25.76 60.41 39.15
C ALA A 317 26.90 60.86 38.23
N GLY A 318 27.59 59.92 37.57
CA GLY A 318 28.73 60.23 36.70
C GLY A 318 29.98 60.69 37.46
N THR A 319 30.08 60.38 38.76
CA THR A 319 31.27 60.68 39.58
C THR A 319 32.00 59.39 39.97
N ALA A 320 33.31 59.46 40.19
CA ALA A 320 34.09 58.29 40.58
C ALA A 320 33.61 57.72 41.92
N ALA A 321 33.40 56.40 41.96
CA ALA A 321 33.00 55.72 43.19
C ALA A 321 34.15 55.69 44.22
N SER A 322 33.82 55.49 45.50
CA SER A 322 34.82 55.40 46.55
C SER A 322 35.63 54.09 46.46
N SER A 323 36.95 54.22 46.61
CA SER A 323 37.91 53.11 46.57
C SER A 323 38.84 53.26 47.77
N SER A 324 38.58 52.53 48.84
CA SER A 324 39.40 52.53 50.05
C SER A 324 39.65 51.10 50.52
N PHE A 325 40.92 50.71 50.58
CA PHE A 325 41.30 49.32 50.82
C PHE A 325 41.41 49.02 52.32
N PRO A 326 41.11 47.80 52.79
CA PRO A 326 41.29 47.43 54.19
C PRO A 326 42.73 47.52 54.67
N TYR A 327 42.90 47.97 55.91
CA TYR A 327 44.20 48.19 56.55
C TYR A 327 44.05 48.34 58.06
N SER A 328 45.13 48.07 58.80
CA SER A 328 45.23 48.31 60.24
C SER A 328 44.06 47.70 61.03
N SER A 329 43.41 48.48 61.90
CA SER A 329 42.25 48.05 62.69
C SER A 329 40.97 47.81 61.88
N ASN A 330 40.98 48.03 60.56
CA ASN A 330 39.84 47.81 59.68
C ASN A 330 40.17 46.82 58.56
N PRO A 331 40.34 45.53 58.87
CA PRO A 331 40.82 44.53 57.90
C PRO A 331 39.74 43.99 56.96
N VAL A 332 38.46 44.30 57.16
CA VAL A 332 37.34 43.68 56.41
C VAL A 332 36.84 44.58 55.29
N PHE A 333 36.45 43.97 54.16
CA PHE A 333 35.82 44.66 53.04
C PHE A 333 34.33 44.94 53.26
N ILE A 334 33.90 46.10 52.75
CA ILE A 334 32.49 46.44 52.62
C ILE A 334 32.26 47.11 51.25
N ARG A 335 31.11 46.87 50.61
CA ARG A 335 30.85 47.23 49.19
C ARG A 335 29.61 48.11 49.01
N GLY A 336 29.51 48.75 47.85
CA GLY A 336 28.29 49.38 47.33
C GLY A 336 28.03 50.81 47.80
N GLY A 337 28.33 51.13 49.07
CA GLY A 337 28.04 52.43 49.69
C GLY A 337 26.69 52.46 50.42
N SER A 338 26.60 53.24 51.52
CA SER A 338 25.33 53.46 52.23
C SER A 338 24.44 54.48 51.52
N TYR A 339 23.15 54.50 51.88
CA TYR A 339 22.10 55.40 51.38
C TYR A 339 22.46 56.90 51.33
N SER A 340 23.38 57.36 52.18
CA SER A 340 23.83 58.76 52.27
C SER A 340 25.10 59.07 51.48
N LEU A 341 25.79 58.06 50.95
CA LEU A 341 27.10 58.24 50.29
C LEU A 341 26.92 58.62 48.82
N SER A 342 27.29 59.85 48.45
CA SER A 342 27.22 60.33 47.07
C SER A 342 28.20 59.66 46.09
N SER A 343 29.25 59.02 46.61
CA SER A 343 30.21 58.21 45.83
C SER A 343 29.98 56.69 45.95
N ALA A 344 28.77 56.26 46.34
CA ALA A 344 28.34 54.87 46.24
C ALA A 344 28.42 54.37 44.78
N GLY A 345 28.39 53.06 44.56
CA GLY A 345 28.43 52.47 43.21
C GLY A 345 28.80 51.00 43.20
N LEU A 346 28.61 50.30 42.06
CA LEU A 346 28.95 48.88 41.93
C LEU A 346 30.47 48.61 42.13
N ALA A 347 31.30 49.55 41.68
CA ALA A 347 32.75 49.53 41.88
C ALA A 347 33.19 50.09 43.25
N CYS A 348 32.26 50.52 44.10
CA CYS A 348 32.58 51.08 45.40
C CYS A 348 33.07 49.99 46.36
N PHE A 349 34.21 50.21 46.99
CA PHE A 349 34.74 49.36 48.07
C PHE A 349 35.37 50.22 49.17
N TYR A 350 35.17 49.78 50.40
CA TYR A 350 35.62 50.45 51.62
C TYR A 350 36.07 49.42 52.65
N TYR A 351 36.54 49.90 53.81
CA TYR A 351 37.08 49.09 54.89
C TYR A 351 36.28 49.24 56.18
N THR A 352 36.34 48.23 57.05
CA THR A 352 35.70 48.24 58.37
C THR A 352 36.37 47.24 59.32
N SER A 353 36.15 47.41 60.63
CA SER A 353 36.63 46.48 61.66
C SER A 353 35.90 45.14 61.66
N GLY A 354 34.76 45.04 60.98
CA GLY A 354 33.88 43.86 61.01
C GLY A 354 32.91 43.83 62.21
N ASN A 355 33.01 44.81 63.12
CA ASN A 355 32.04 44.99 64.20
C ASN A 355 30.65 45.34 63.65
N ALA A 356 29.61 45.16 64.48
CA ALA A 356 28.24 45.55 64.20
C ALA A 356 28.14 47.06 63.90
N SER A 357 27.81 47.39 62.64
CA SER A 357 27.59 48.77 62.19
C SER A 357 26.10 49.01 61.96
N SER A 358 25.62 50.17 62.39
CA SER A 358 24.26 50.60 62.08
C SER A 358 24.05 50.83 60.58
N SER A 359 25.10 51.07 59.78
CA SER A 359 24.98 51.29 58.33
C SER A 359 25.39 50.08 57.49
N GLY A 360 25.79 48.96 58.11
CA GLY A 360 26.29 47.77 57.42
C GLY A 360 25.29 46.62 57.44
N GLY A 361 24.87 46.16 56.26
CA GLY A 361 24.09 44.95 56.02
C GLY A 361 24.87 43.95 55.16
N PHE A 362 24.19 42.96 54.61
CA PHE A 362 24.86 41.84 53.92
C PHE A 362 23.91 41.14 52.94
N ARG A 363 24.43 40.14 52.23
CA ARG A 363 23.62 39.17 51.49
C ARG A 363 24.27 37.80 51.47
N ALA A 364 23.45 36.78 51.22
CA ALA A 364 23.91 35.42 50.99
C ALA A 364 24.09 35.13 49.49
N CYS A 365 25.03 34.24 49.22
CA CYS A 365 25.17 33.49 47.97
C CYS A 365 24.69 32.05 48.22
N PHE A 366 24.17 31.41 47.18
CA PHE A 366 23.76 30.02 47.21
C PHE A 366 24.29 29.33 45.96
N VAL A 367 24.83 28.12 46.14
CA VAL A 367 25.45 27.35 45.06
C VAL A 367 24.84 25.95 45.02
N ASN A 368 24.50 25.49 43.82
CA ASN A 368 24.18 24.09 43.60
C ASN A 368 25.48 23.35 43.29
N LEU A 369 25.79 22.32 44.07
CA LEU A 369 27.01 21.51 43.92
C LEU A 369 26.75 20.21 43.17
N ASN A 370 25.50 19.76 43.08
CA ASN A 370 25.07 18.63 42.25
C ASN A 370 23.58 18.72 41.87
N SER A 371 23.21 18.24 40.68
CA SER A 371 21.86 18.27 40.09
C SER A 371 21.38 16.85 39.83
N ALA A 372 20.07 16.64 39.81
CA ALA A 372 19.51 15.35 39.39
C ALA A 372 19.67 15.16 37.88
N PRO A 373 19.77 13.91 37.40
CA PRO A 373 19.81 13.63 35.97
C PRO A 373 18.46 13.97 35.34
N LEU A 374 18.46 14.30 34.06
CA LEU A 374 17.31 14.62 33.22
C LEU A 374 16.95 13.42 32.35
N ILE A 375 15.65 13.22 32.10
CA ILE A 375 15.12 12.28 31.11
C ILE A 375 14.34 13.10 30.07
N SER A 376 14.65 12.90 28.78
CA SER A 376 13.98 13.61 27.69
C SER A 376 12.48 13.30 27.60
N GLY A 377 11.76 14.12 26.84
CA GLY A 377 10.32 14.00 26.68
C GLY A 377 9.50 14.45 27.89
N SER A 378 8.24 14.04 27.91
CA SER A 378 7.26 14.33 28.96
C SER A 378 6.44 13.09 29.29
N ASP A 379 5.79 13.09 30.46
CA ASP A 379 4.84 12.02 30.78
C ASP A 379 3.68 12.03 29.79
N GLN A 380 3.30 10.87 29.26
CA GLN A 380 2.29 10.79 28.21
C GLN A 380 1.52 9.47 28.20
N ASN A 381 0.27 9.52 27.75
CA ASN A 381 -0.50 8.33 27.40
C ASN A 381 -0.29 8.04 25.90
N LEU A 382 0.26 6.86 25.60
CA LEU A 382 0.58 6.37 24.26
C LEU A 382 -0.62 5.76 23.53
N GLY A 383 -1.80 5.75 24.17
CA GLY A 383 -3.06 5.25 23.62
C GLY A 383 -3.12 3.73 23.56
N ASP A 384 -3.95 3.24 22.64
CA ASP A 384 -4.13 1.82 22.41
C ASP A 384 -2.95 1.25 21.61
N LYS A 385 -2.48 0.08 22.03
CA LYS A 385 -1.40 -0.68 21.38
C LYS A 385 -1.91 -2.08 21.09
N SER A 386 -1.66 -2.56 19.88
CA SER A 386 -2.05 -3.89 19.41
C SER A 386 -0.84 -4.75 19.01
N GLY A 387 0.33 -4.42 19.54
CA GLY A 387 1.55 -5.19 19.32
C GLY A 387 2.75 -4.63 20.09
N PRO A 388 3.86 -5.39 20.14
CA PRO A 388 5.16 -4.96 20.65
C PRO A 388 5.56 -3.57 20.11
N PHE A 389 6.19 -2.75 20.97
CA PHE A 389 6.65 -1.42 20.59
C PHE A 389 7.85 -1.00 21.45
N SER A 390 8.50 0.10 21.08
CA SER A 390 9.60 0.67 21.86
C SER A 390 9.38 2.13 22.21
N ILE A 391 10.10 2.60 23.24
CA ILE A 391 10.15 3.99 23.65
C ILE A 391 11.59 4.47 23.53
N VAL A 392 11.81 5.49 22.70
CA VAL A 392 13.11 6.15 22.59
C VAL A 392 13.16 7.34 23.54
N TYR A 393 14.21 7.41 24.36
CA TYR A 393 14.45 8.50 25.30
C TYR A 393 15.95 8.78 25.42
N GLN A 394 16.33 9.87 26.06
CA GLN A 394 17.72 10.22 26.35
C GLN A 394 17.83 10.58 27.83
N VAL A 395 18.99 10.31 28.41
CA VAL A 395 19.34 10.80 29.74
C VAL A 395 20.53 11.74 29.66
N SER A 396 20.61 12.70 30.59
CA SER A 396 21.77 13.56 30.74
C SER A 396 21.87 14.04 32.17
N ASP A 397 23.07 14.36 32.61
CA ASP A 397 23.29 14.99 33.91
C ASP A 397 23.86 16.40 33.70
N PRO A 398 23.25 17.46 34.28
CA PRO A 398 23.72 18.83 34.13
C PRO A 398 25.15 19.07 34.64
N ASP A 399 25.62 18.28 35.60
CA ASP A 399 26.95 18.39 36.21
C ASP A 399 27.95 17.40 35.58
N GLY A 400 27.49 16.54 34.67
CA GLY A 400 28.28 15.57 33.94
C GLY A 400 28.52 14.26 34.70
N ASP A 401 27.76 14.01 35.77
CA ASP A 401 27.85 12.78 36.54
C ASP A 401 27.31 11.58 35.78
N ALA A 402 27.83 10.38 36.08
CA ALA A 402 27.31 9.15 35.48
C ALA A 402 25.84 8.91 35.88
N VAL A 403 25.05 8.40 34.95
CA VAL A 403 23.61 8.15 35.13
C VAL A 403 23.32 6.66 34.99
N ASP A 404 22.64 6.08 35.98
CA ASP A 404 22.06 4.75 35.90
C ASP A 404 20.56 4.86 35.59
N VAL A 405 20.02 3.95 34.76
CA VAL A 405 18.59 3.95 34.39
C VAL A 405 17.95 2.62 34.78
N VAL A 406 16.73 2.67 35.33
CA VAL A 406 15.88 1.52 35.62
C VAL A 406 14.56 1.66 34.88
N GLU A 407 14.23 0.67 34.05
CA GLU A 407 13.02 0.62 33.24
C GLU A 407 12.05 -0.40 33.82
N LYS A 408 10.78 0.01 34.00
CA LYS A 408 9.76 -0.78 34.68
C LYS A 408 8.47 -0.82 33.88
N ILE A 409 7.74 -1.94 33.97
CA ILE A 409 6.35 -2.07 33.50
C ILE A 409 5.47 -2.52 34.67
N ASN A 410 4.39 -1.76 34.92
CA ASN A 410 3.48 -1.94 36.05
C ASN A 410 4.20 -2.05 37.40
N GLY A 411 5.31 -1.31 37.55
CA GLY A 411 6.16 -1.31 38.74
C GLY A 411 7.23 -2.42 38.80
N ASN A 412 7.17 -3.43 37.93
CA ASN A 412 8.17 -4.49 37.86
C ASN A 412 9.34 -4.07 36.97
N VAL A 413 10.57 -4.29 37.44
CA VAL A 413 11.79 -3.99 36.66
C VAL A 413 11.87 -4.94 35.46
N VAL A 414 12.04 -4.35 34.28
CA VAL A 414 12.29 -5.07 33.02
C VAL A 414 13.78 -5.02 32.70
N GLU A 415 14.40 -3.85 32.83
CA GLU A 415 15.81 -3.63 32.49
C GLU A 415 16.47 -2.60 33.41
N THR A 416 17.80 -2.70 33.53
CA THR A 416 18.63 -1.75 34.28
C THR A 416 19.91 -1.49 33.51
N LEU A 417 20.15 -0.21 33.18
CA LEU A 417 21.31 0.27 32.44
C LEU A 417 22.24 1.01 33.40
N THR A 418 23.37 0.41 33.74
CA THR A 418 24.38 1.07 34.57
C THR A 418 25.34 1.90 33.71
N GLY A 419 25.59 3.15 34.06
CA GLY A 419 26.43 4.06 33.28
C GLY A 419 25.85 4.34 31.89
N ALA A 420 24.55 4.60 31.83
CA ALA A 420 23.84 4.88 30.60
C ALA A 420 24.49 6.04 29.82
N PRO A 421 24.75 5.87 28.51
CA PRO A 421 25.34 6.92 27.69
C PRO A 421 24.41 8.13 27.65
N GLN A 422 24.98 9.30 27.92
CA GLN A 422 24.22 10.54 28.03
C GLN A 422 24.11 11.27 26.70
N ASN A 423 23.00 11.99 26.52
CA ASN A 423 22.68 12.74 25.30
C ASN A 423 22.66 11.85 24.03
N THR A 424 22.35 10.56 24.21
CA THR A 424 22.21 9.57 23.14
C THR A 424 20.86 8.88 23.25
N ASP A 425 20.30 8.48 22.12
CA ASP A 425 19.06 7.72 22.07
C ASP A 425 19.23 6.34 22.72
N LEU A 426 18.47 6.13 23.79
CA LEU A 426 18.24 4.86 24.45
C LEU A 426 16.86 4.35 24.05
N GLU A 427 16.73 3.05 23.86
CA GLU A 427 15.49 2.43 23.40
C GLU A 427 15.02 1.38 24.40
N PHE A 428 13.88 1.63 25.05
CA PHE A 428 13.20 0.64 25.88
C PHE A 428 12.27 -0.21 25.01
N ILE A 429 12.61 -1.49 24.80
CA ILE A 429 11.87 -2.40 23.92
C ILE A 429 10.87 -3.23 24.73
N ILE A 430 9.58 -3.16 24.37
CA ILE A 430 8.56 -4.10 24.85
C ILE A 430 8.48 -5.22 23.83
N ASP A 431 9.27 -6.26 24.05
CA ASP A 431 9.37 -7.42 23.16
C ASP A 431 8.09 -8.29 23.19
N LEU A 432 8.04 -9.28 22.31
CA LEU A 432 6.88 -10.18 22.21
C LEU A 432 6.61 -10.94 23.52
N THR A 433 7.67 -11.32 24.25
CA THR A 433 7.55 -12.04 25.53
C THR A 433 6.89 -11.16 26.59
N THR A 434 7.38 -9.93 26.74
CA THR A 434 6.84 -8.93 27.67
C THR A 434 5.42 -8.56 27.28
N TRP A 435 5.17 -8.35 25.98
CA TRP A 435 3.85 -8.07 25.41
C TRP A 435 2.84 -9.19 25.74
N GLY A 436 3.23 -10.46 25.58
CA GLY A 436 2.37 -11.61 25.83
C GLY A 436 1.89 -11.72 27.28
N ASN A 437 2.69 -11.26 28.23
CA ASN A 437 2.37 -11.28 29.66
C ASN A 437 1.45 -10.13 30.13
N LEU A 438 1.15 -9.17 29.25
CA LEU A 438 0.28 -8.04 29.54
C LEU A 438 -1.19 -8.38 29.30
N ALA A 439 -2.06 -7.91 30.20
CA ALA A 439 -3.49 -8.17 30.18
C ALA A 439 -4.21 -7.36 29.09
N LEU A 440 -5.09 -8.02 28.34
CA LEU A 440 -5.89 -7.37 27.31
C LEU A 440 -6.92 -6.40 27.91
N ASN A 441 -7.16 -5.28 27.22
CA ASN A 441 -8.11 -4.22 27.57
C ASN A 441 -7.86 -3.58 28.95
N GLN A 442 -6.61 -3.58 29.41
CA GLN A 442 -6.18 -2.91 30.64
C GLN A 442 -5.10 -1.86 30.35
N MET A 443 -5.11 -0.79 31.15
CA MET A 443 -4.07 0.22 31.12
C MET A 443 -2.82 -0.30 31.82
N HIS A 444 -1.68 -0.17 31.16
CA HIS A 444 -0.36 -0.48 31.64
C HIS A 444 0.47 0.80 31.80
N THR A 445 1.43 0.77 32.72
CA THR A 445 2.31 1.90 33.03
C THR A 445 3.75 1.50 32.82
N ILE A 446 4.51 2.33 32.12
CA ILE A 446 5.96 2.25 31.97
C ILE A 446 6.57 3.35 32.80
N THR A 447 7.64 3.03 33.53
CA THR A 447 8.39 4.00 34.33
C THR A 447 9.87 3.88 34.01
N ILE A 448 10.49 5.00 33.63
CA ILE A 448 11.93 5.12 33.42
C ILE A 448 12.46 5.99 34.55
N GLU A 449 13.41 5.47 35.32
CA GLU A 449 14.00 6.13 36.49
C GLU A 449 15.50 6.31 36.26
N ALA A 450 15.97 7.55 36.16
CA ALA A 450 17.39 7.88 36.00
C ALA A 450 17.96 8.34 37.34
N THR A 451 19.13 7.85 37.73
CA THR A 451 19.79 8.13 39.01
C THR A 451 21.24 8.55 38.78
N ASP A 452 21.69 9.65 39.38
CA ASP A 452 23.10 10.06 39.30
C ASP A 452 24.00 9.29 40.30
N SER A 453 25.30 9.51 40.22
CA SER A 453 26.29 8.90 41.13
C SER A 453 26.18 9.35 42.59
N PHE A 454 25.40 10.39 42.88
CA PHE A 454 25.14 10.91 44.23
C PHE A 454 23.77 10.51 44.78
N GLY A 455 22.99 9.74 44.01
CA GLY A 455 21.69 9.20 44.39
C GLY A 455 20.49 10.11 44.10
N ASN A 456 20.66 11.24 43.40
CA ASN A 456 19.51 12.04 42.94
C ASN A 456 18.81 11.35 41.78
N LYS A 457 17.48 11.51 41.70
CA LYS A 457 16.65 10.78 40.73
C LYS A 457 15.74 11.67 39.92
N SER A 458 15.51 11.28 38.67
CA SER A 458 14.37 11.72 37.87
C SER A 458 13.56 10.53 37.37
N THR A 459 12.31 10.79 37.01
CA THR A 459 11.37 9.75 36.59
C THR A 459 10.52 10.25 35.43
N ARG A 460 10.30 9.36 34.46
CA ARG A 460 9.44 9.56 33.30
C ARG A 460 8.40 8.44 33.24
N THR A 461 7.15 8.80 33.03
CA THR A 461 6.02 7.86 33.06
C THR A 461 5.28 7.84 31.72
N TYR A 462 5.07 6.65 31.16
CA TYR A 462 4.21 6.44 30.00
C TYR A 462 3.06 5.50 30.37
N THR A 463 1.87 5.72 29.83
CA THR A 463 0.75 4.77 29.95
C THR A 463 0.27 4.29 28.58
N PHE A 464 -0.30 3.10 28.47
CA PHE A 464 -0.92 2.58 27.25
C PHE A 464 -1.97 1.53 27.57
N THR A 465 -2.92 1.26 26.66
CA THR A 465 -3.87 0.15 26.79
C THR A 465 -3.50 -0.94 25.78
N LYS A 466 -3.37 -2.19 26.22
CA LYS A 466 -3.22 -3.31 25.29
C LYS A 466 -4.59 -3.67 24.70
N VAL A 467 -4.76 -3.57 23.39
CA VAL A 467 -5.97 -3.96 22.65
C VAL A 467 -5.66 -5.13 21.72
N ASN A 468 -6.71 -5.83 21.26
CA ASN A 468 -6.57 -6.97 20.37
C ASN A 468 -6.09 -6.53 18.99
N ALA A 469 -5.09 -7.22 18.44
CA ALA A 469 -4.71 -7.08 17.05
C ALA A 469 -5.78 -7.70 16.15
N VAL A 470 -5.95 -7.14 14.96
CA VAL A 470 -6.76 -7.78 13.92
C VAL A 470 -5.85 -8.77 13.18
N PRO A 471 -6.28 -10.00 12.89
CA PRO A 471 -5.46 -10.95 12.13
C PRO A 471 -5.21 -10.42 10.72
N SER A 472 -4.07 -10.79 10.14
CA SER A 472 -3.71 -10.38 8.78
C SER A 472 -4.67 -10.98 7.73
N ALA A 473 -4.70 -10.41 6.52
CA ALA A 473 -5.37 -11.08 5.41
C ALA A 473 -4.73 -12.46 5.21
N PRO A 474 -5.51 -13.48 4.82
CA PRO A 474 -4.93 -14.70 4.25
C PRO A 474 -3.97 -14.33 3.12
N GLY A 475 -2.96 -15.15 2.86
CA GLY A 475 -2.09 -14.90 1.73
C GLY A 475 -2.76 -15.26 0.39
N ALA A 476 -1.96 -15.52 -0.64
CA ALA A 476 -2.47 -15.66 -2.00
C ALA A 476 -3.50 -16.81 -2.12
N ILE A 477 -4.62 -16.52 -2.78
CA ILE A 477 -5.54 -17.56 -3.26
C ILE A 477 -4.89 -18.18 -4.49
N VAL A 478 -4.49 -19.46 -4.37
CA VAL A 478 -3.74 -20.18 -5.41
C VAL A 478 -4.66 -20.98 -6.33
N SER A 479 -5.89 -21.27 -5.90
CA SER A 479 -6.94 -21.88 -6.71
C SER A 479 -8.30 -21.27 -6.36
N PRO A 480 -9.14 -20.90 -7.35
CA PRO A 480 -8.88 -20.95 -8.79
C PRO A 480 -7.87 -19.90 -9.27
N VAL A 481 -7.10 -20.24 -10.32
CA VAL A 481 -6.07 -19.38 -10.89
C VAL A 481 -6.71 -18.28 -11.74
N ALA A 482 -6.15 -17.06 -11.71
CA ALA A 482 -6.60 -15.95 -12.54
C ALA A 482 -6.65 -16.34 -14.04
N GLY A 483 -7.79 -16.08 -14.69
CA GLY A 483 -8.07 -16.38 -16.09
C GLY A 483 -8.48 -17.83 -16.37
N SER A 484 -8.50 -18.71 -15.37
CA SER A 484 -8.96 -20.09 -15.55
C SER A 484 -10.47 -20.17 -15.78
N THR A 485 -10.93 -21.26 -16.40
CA THR A 485 -12.34 -21.65 -16.42
C THR A 485 -12.51 -22.88 -15.53
N VAL A 486 -13.47 -22.85 -14.61
CA VAL A 486 -13.75 -23.95 -13.68
C VAL A 486 -15.15 -24.52 -13.94
N VAL A 487 -15.27 -25.83 -13.79
CA VAL A 487 -16.50 -26.60 -14.04
C VAL A 487 -16.73 -27.58 -12.89
N GLY A 488 -17.98 -27.67 -12.43
CA GLY A 488 -18.39 -28.59 -11.37
C GLY A 488 -17.66 -28.34 -10.04
N ASN A 489 -17.09 -29.40 -9.44
CA ASN A 489 -16.47 -29.30 -8.14
C ASN A 489 -15.04 -28.75 -8.23
N VAL A 490 -14.83 -27.53 -7.71
CA VAL A 490 -13.51 -26.89 -7.60
C VAL A 490 -13.02 -26.90 -6.16
N THR A 491 -11.71 -27.03 -5.96
CA THR A 491 -11.08 -26.80 -4.65
C THR A 491 -10.51 -25.39 -4.62
N ILE A 492 -11.01 -24.58 -3.69
CA ILE A 492 -10.48 -23.26 -3.37
C ILE A 492 -9.32 -23.45 -2.39
N GLU A 493 -8.17 -22.85 -2.66
CA GLU A 493 -6.96 -22.99 -1.83
C GLU A 493 -6.32 -21.62 -1.61
N TRP A 494 -5.87 -21.35 -0.37
CA TRP A 494 -5.18 -20.12 0.00
C TRP A 494 -4.03 -20.40 0.96
N THR A 495 -3.13 -19.43 1.15
CA THR A 495 -2.07 -19.54 2.15
C THR A 495 -2.47 -18.90 3.48
N GLU A 496 -1.89 -19.37 4.58
CA GLU A 496 -2.26 -18.94 5.94
C GLU A 496 -2.16 -17.43 6.17
N ALA A 497 -3.04 -16.93 7.05
CA ALA A 497 -2.90 -15.64 7.70
C ALA A 497 -2.07 -15.80 9.00
N THR A 498 -1.69 -14.67 9.59
CA THR A 498 -1.01 -14.59 10.88
C THR A 498 -1.77 -13.69 11.84
N ASP A 499 -1.78 -14.06 13.11
CA ASP A 499 -2.31 -13.22 14.18
C ASP A 499 -1.17 -12.64 15.04
N PRO A 500 -1.08 -11.31 15.22
CA PRO A 500 -0.02 -10.70 16.03
C PRO A 500 -0.06 -11.05 17.52
N ASP A 501 -1.22 -11.44 18.06
CA ASP A 501 -1.38 -11.87 19.45
C ASP A 501 -1.17 -13.40 19.60
N GLY A 502 -1.00 -14.13 18.49
CA GLY A 502 -0.79 -15.57 18.46
C GLY A 502 -2.09 -16.36 18.64
N ASP A 503 -3.25 -15.74 18.45
CA ASP A 503 -4.54 -16.41 18.52
C ASP A 503 -4.76 -17.40 17.37
N ALA A 504 -5.57 -18.43 17.62
CA ALA A 504 -5.90 -19.44 16.61
C ALA A 504 -6.86 -18.89 15.55
N LEU A 505 -6.59 -19.16 14.28
CA LEU A 505 -7.35 -18.60 13.16
C LEU A 505 -8.37 -19.57 12.56
N THR A 506 -9.52 -19.01 12.20
CA THR A 506 -10.54 -19.62 11.34
C THR A 506 -10.79 -18.76 10.11
N TYR A 507 -11.35 -19.32 9.04
CA TYR A 507 -11.54 -18.62 7.76
C TYR A 507 -13.00 -18.59 7.31
N SER A 508 -13.38 -17.52 6.63
CA SER A 508 -14.66 -17.38 5.93
C SER A 508 -14.41 -17.11 4.45
N VAL A 509 -15.07 -17.90 3.59
CA VAL A 509 -14.90 -17.90 2.13
C VAL A 509 -16.19 -17.46 1.46
N TYR A 510 -16.07 -16.56 0.50
CA TYR A 510 -17.15 -15.98 -0.30
C TYR A 510 -16.80 -16.03 -1.78
N TYR A 511 -17.80 -15.96 -2.64
CA TYR A 511 -17.62 -15.69 -4.06
C TYR A 511 -18.37 -14.43 -4.49
N SER A 512 -17.96 -13.86 -5.61
CA SER A 512 -18.69 -12.85 -6.37
C SER A 512 -18.74 -13.28 -7.82
N ALA A 513 -19.88 -13.07 -8.48
CA ALA A 513 -20.07 -13.29 -9.93
C ALA A 513 -19.96 -12.00 -10.76
N ASP A 514 -19.78 -10.86 -10.10
CA ASP A 514 -19.91 -9.50 -10.61
C ASP A 514 -18.70 -8.61 -10.23
N ASP A 515 -17.50 -9.19 -10.25
CA ASP A 515 -16.21 -8.51 -9.99
C ASP A 515 -16.17 -7.77 -8.62
N GLY A 516 -16.85 -8.31 -7.63
CA GLY A 516 -16.85 -7.83 -6.24
C GLY A 516 -18.01 -6.92 -5.87
N ALA A 517 -18.98 -6.66 -6.75
CA ALA A 517 -20.14 -5.83 -6.41
C ALA A 517 -21.09 -6.54 -5.42
N THR A 518 -21.24 -7.85 -5.53
CA THR A 518 -22.03 -8.70 -4.63
C THR A 518 -21.18 -9.84 -4.10
N LEU A 519 -21.15 -10.00 -2.77
CA LEU A 519 -20.47 -11.11 -2.09
C LEU A 519 -21.48 -12.10 -1.54
N LEU A 520 -21.36 -13.36 -1.95
CA LEU A 520 -22.20 -14.46 -1.50
C LEU A 520 -21.35 -15.47 -0.70
N PRO A 521 -21.80 -15.88 0.49
CA PRO A 521 -21.02 -16.79 1.33
C PRO A 521 -20.98 -18.20 0.72
N ILE A 522 -19.81 -18.84 0.79
CA ILE A 522 -19.64 -20.28 0.55
C ILE A 522 -19.64 -21.02 1.89
N ALA A 523 -18.73 -20.65 2.80
CA ALA A 523 -18.62 -21.26 4.12
C ALA A 523 -17.88 -20.37 5.13
N THR A 524 -18.07 -20.62 6.42
CA THR A 524 -17.41 -19.91 7.52
C THR A 524 -16.88 -20.90 8.57
N GLY A 525 -15.94 -20.47 9.41
CA GLY A 525 -15.38 -21.28 10.49
C GLY A 525 -14.43 -22.39 10.00
N ILE A 526 -13.83 -22.22 8.82
CA ILE A 526 -12.94 -23.22 8.22
C ILE A 526 -11.58 -23.15 8.92
N THR A 527 -11.02 -24.28 9.34
CA THR A 527 -9.67 -24.36 9.94
C THR A 527 -8.62 -24.86 8.94
N ALA A 528 -9.04 -25.49 7.84
CA ALA A 528 -8.16 -25.88 6.75
C ALA A 528 -7.86 -24.70 5.82
N LEU A 529 -6.79 -24.80 5.05
CA LEU A 529 -6.41 -23.81 4.02
C LEU A 529 -7.02 -24.12 2.64
N MET A 530 -8.09 -24.91 2.64
CA MET A 530 -8.80 -25.32 1.42
C MET A 530 -10.29 -25.52 1.68
N LEU A 531 -11.09 -25.35 0.64
CA LEU A 531 -12.54 -25.56 0.65
C LEU A 531 -13.02 -26.12 -0.70
N ALA A 532 -13.73 -27.24 -0.68
CA ALA A 532 -14.43 -27.74 -1.86
C ALA A 532 -15.69 -26.90 -2.13
N TRP A 533 -15.88 -26.49 -3.38
CA TRP A 533 -17.02 -25.71 -3.84
C TRP A 533 -17.59 -26.32 -5.11
N ASP A 534 -18.91 -26.58 -5.13
CA ASP A 534 -19.63 -27.03 -6.30
C ASP A 534 -20.11 -25.80 -7.10
N THR A 535 -19.56 -25.59 -8.29
CA THR A 535 -19.92 -24.47 -9.17
C THR A 535 -21.10 -24.76 -10.10
N SER A 536 -21.58 -26.01 -10.15
CA SER A 536 -22.75 -26.38 -10.98
C SER A 536 -24.05 -25.74 -10.49
N VAL A 537 -24.08 -25.32 -9.22
CA VAL A 537 -25.26 -24.69 -8.59
C VAL A 537 -25.27 -23.15 -8.71
N VAL A 538 -24.24 -22.54 -9.30
CA VAL A 538 -24.17 -21.10 -9.54
C VAL A 538 -24.23 -20.80 -11.05
N PRO A 539 -24.73 -19.62 -11.48
CA PRO A 539 -24.83 -19.28 -12.91
C PRO A 539 -23.47 -19.28 -13.62
N GLU A 540 -23.43 -19.58 -14.91
CA GLU A 540 -22.21 -19.37 -15.70
C GLU A 540 -21.84 -17.87 -15.77
N GLY A 541 -20.56 -17.56 -15.91
CA GLY A 541 -20.10 -16.18 -16.04
C GLY A 541 -18.58 -16.03 -16.01
N THR A 542 -18.08 -14.91 -16.51
CA THR A 542 -16.64 -14.67 -16.75
C THR A 542 -15.98 -13.77 -15.70
N ASN A 543 -16.72 -13.29 -14.71
CA ASN A 543 -16.28 -12.24 -13.77
C ASN A 543 -16.22 -12.74 -12.32
N TYR A 544 -15.95 -14.03 -12.13
CA TYR A 544 -15.96 -14.63 -10.80
C TYR A 544 -14.71 -14.29 -10.00
N ARG A 545 -14.88 -14.10 -8.69
CA ARG A 545 -13.80 -13.92 -7.71
C ARG A 545 -14.08 -14.66 -6.42
N ILE A 546 -13.02 -15.14 -5.77
CA ILE A 546 -13.04 -15.67 -4.41
C ILE A 546 -12.52 -14.62 -3.44
N TYR A 547 -13.16 -14.53 -2.28
CA TYR A 547 -12.78 -13.70 -1.16
C TYR A 547 -12.61 -14.57 0.08
N VAL A 548 -11.47 -14.48 0.75
CA VAL A 548 -11.19 -15.21 2.00
C VAL A 548 -10.75 -14.22 3.06
N LYS A 549 -11.31 -14.30 4.26
CA LYS A 549 -10.83 -13.54 5.43
C LYS A 549 -10.56 -14.46 6.61
N ALA A 550 -9.57 -14.13 7.42
CA ALA A 550 -9.26 -14.81 8.67
C ALA A 550 -10.03 -14.19 9.85
N ASN A 551 -10.25 -14.97 10.90
CA ASN A 551 -10.89 -14.56 12.14
C ASN A 551 -10.15 -15.23 13.31
N ASP A 552 -9.78 -14.44 14.33
CA ASP A 552 -9.00 -14.86 15.51
C ASP A 552 -9.88 -15.30 16.71
N GLY A 553 -11.18 -15.50 16.49
CA GLY A 553 -12.18 -15.76 17.52
C GLY A 553 -12.78 -14.50 18.15
N LYS A 554 -12.32 -13.31 17.78
CA LYS A 554 -12.82 -12.02 18.29
C LYS A 554 -13.24 -11.08 17.16
N VAL A 555 -12.39 -10.90 16.15
CA VAL A 555 -12.57 -9.95 15.05
C VAL A 555 -12.15 -10.55 13.70
N ASP A 556 -12.77 -10.04 12.64
CA ASP A 556 -12.45 -10.41 11.27
C ASP A 556 -11.27 -9.59 10.73
N GLY A 557 -10.34 -10.27 10.07
CA GLY A 557 -9.27 -9.69 9.27
C GLY A 557 -9.75 -9.22 7.88
N PRO A 558 -8.86 -8.54 7.13
CA PRO A 558 -9.15 -8.12 5.77
C PRO A 558 -9.28 -9.31 4.80
N PHE A 559 -9.94 -9.07 3.67
CA PHE A 559 -10.07 -10.07 2.60
C PHE A 559 -8.79 -10.21 1.78
N ALA A 560 -8.38 -11.46 1.54
CA ALA A 560 -7.64 -11.86 0.36
C ALA A 560 -8.61 -12.03 -0.82
N VAL A 561 -8.19 -11.65 -2.03
CA VAL A 561 -9.03 -11.66 -3.23
C VAL A 561 -8.32 -12.37 -4.37
N SER A 562 -9.01 -13.28 -5.06
CA SER A 562 -8.45 -13.96 -6.24
C SER A 562 -8.40 -13.03 -7.44
N GLY A 563 -7.65 -13.43 -8.47
CA GLY A 563 -7.89 -12.91 -9.82
C GLY A 563 -9.26 -13.32 -10.35
N ILE A 564 -9.70 -12.69 -11.44
CA ILE A 564 -10.94 -13.04 -12.12
C ILE A 564 -10.80 -14.42 -12.77
N PHE A 565 -11.81 -15.27 -12.67
CA PHE A 565 -11.92 -16.54 -13.37
C PHE A 565 -13.34 -16.73 -13.94
N THR A 566 -13.52 -17.73 -14.79
CA THR A 566 -14.79 -18.08 -15.43
C THR A 566 -15.38 -19.31 -14.76
N VAL A 567 -16.69 -19.30 -14.52
CA VAL A 567 -17.46 -20.51 -14.22
C VAL A 567 -18.23 -20.91 -15.48
N ALA A 568 -18.04 -22.15 -15.91
CA ALA A 568 -18.80 -22.78 -16.98
C ALA A 568 -19.40 -24.09 -16.46
N HIS A 569 -20.48 -24.56 -17.08
CA HIS A 569 -21.13 -25.83 -16.77
C HIS A 569 -20.75 -26.93 -17.76
N ASN A 570 -20.24 -26.57 -18.94
CA ASN A 570 -19.71 -27.50 -19.93
C ASN A 570 -18.58 -26.84 -20.76
N LEU A 571 -17.59 -27.62 -21.23
CA LEU A 571 -16.52 -27.14 -22.11
C LEU A 571 -16.66 -27.74 -23.52
N SER A 572 -16.20 -27.00 -24.53
CA SER A 572 -16.17 -27.50 -25.90
C SER A 572 -15.18 -28.68 -26.05
N PRO A 573 -15.48 -29.66 -26.92
CA PRO A 573 -14.52 -30.69 -27.28
C PRO A 573 -13.25 -30.12 -27.92
N SER A 574 -12.16 -30.85 -27.75
CA SER A 574 -10.88 -30.51 -28.39
C SER A 574 -10.96 -30.58 -29.92
N ALA A 575 -10.11 -29.80 -30.58
CA ALA A 575 -10.02 -29.76 -32.03
C ALA A 575 -9.73 -31.15 -32.63
N MET A 576 -10.44 -31.49 -33.71
CA MET A 576 -10.18 -32.71 -34.47
C MET A 576 -8.93 -32.57 -35.33
N SER A 577 -8.33 -33.70 -35.73
CA SER A 577 -7.19 -33.73 -36.66
C SER A 577 -7.58 -34.38 -37.98
N ALA A 578 -7.67 -33.61 -39.07
CA ALA A 578 -8.00 -34.16 -40.38
C ALA A 578 -6.95 -35.20 -40.84
N ILE A 579 -7.39 -36.36 -41.32
CA ILE A 579 -6.51 -37.46 -41.77
C ILE A 579 -6.56 -37.59 -43.30
N VAL A 580 -7.70 -37.99 -43.87
CA VAL A 580 -7.88 -38.14 -45.33
C VAL A 580 -9.24 -37.57 -45.78
N PRO A 581 -9.36 -37.10 -47.03
CA PRO A 581 -8.29 -36.91 -48.00
C PRO A 581 -7.31 -35.81 -47.57
N VAL A 582 -6.03 -35.96 -47.91
CA VAL A 582 -5.03 -34.92 -47.62
C VAL A 582 -5.27 -33.68 -48.48
N HIS A 583 -4.68 -32.55 -48.09
CA HIS A 583 -4.74 -31.32 -48.90
C HIS A 583 -4.22 -31.61 -50.32
N THR A 584 -4.89 -31.07 -51.34
CA THR A 584 -4.69 -31.28 -52.79
C THR A 584 -4.95 -32.70 -53.34
N ALA A 585 -5.53 -33.61 -52.56
CA ALA A 585 -5.79 -34.97 -53.06
C ALA A 585 -6.78 -35.03 -54.23
N ARG A 586 -6.49 -35.88 -55.22
CA ARG A 586 -7.49 -36.40 -56.17
C ARG A 586 -8.26 -37.52 -55.49
N VAL A 587 -9.59 -37.49 -55.62
CA VAL A 587 -10.47 -38.44 -54.91
C VAL A 587 -11.46 -39.11 -55.86
N PRO A 588 -11.99 -40.32 -55.56
CA PRO A 588 -13.15 -40.84 -56.29
C PRO A 588 -14.35 -39.90 -56.12
N LEU A 589 -15.39 -40.09 -56.94
CA LEU A 589 -16.60 -39.24 -56.84
C LEU A 589 -17.32 -39.41 -55.50
N GLN A 590 -17.15 -40.55 -54.83
CA GLN A 590 -17.64 -40.84 -53.48
C GLN A 590 -16.44 -41.05 -52.53
N PRO A 591 -15.78 -39.96 -52.08
CA PRO A 591 -14.64 -40.04 -51.17
C PRO A 591 -15.03 -40.50 -49.76
N VAL A 592 -14.04 -41.02 -49.03
CA VAL A 592 -14.11 -41.19 -47.57
C VAL A 592 -13.36 -40.05 -46.91
N PHE A 593 -14.01 -39.38 -45.97
CA PHE A 593 -13.42 -38.34 -45.11
C PHE A 593 -13.14 -38.94 -43.73
N MET A 594 -11.97 -38.67 -43.16
CA MET A 594 -11.58 -39.22 -41.86
C MET A 594 -10.81 -38.19 -41.05
N ALA A 595 -11.07 -38.15 -39.75
CA ALA A 595 -10.37 -37.32 -38.79
C ALA A 595 -10.08 -38.10 -37.49
N GLY A 596 -8.99 -37.75 -36.82
CA GLY A 596 -8.72 -38.12 -35.44
C GLY A 596 -9.62 -37.33 -34.50
N VAL A 597 -10.23 -38.01 -33.55
CA VAL A 597 -11.16 -37.45 -32.56
C VAL A 597 -10.37 -36.95 -31.36
N GLY A 598 -10.70 -35.75 -30.89
CA GLY A 598 -10.10 -35.14 -29.70
C GLY A 598 -10.76 -35.63 -28.41
N THR A 599 -10.29 -35.13 -27.27
CA THR A 599 -10.94 -35.36 -25.97
C THR A 599 -12.00 -34.31 -25.70
N ASP A 600 -13.08 -34.74 -25.05
CA ASP A 600 -14.02 -33.86 -24.38
C ASP A 600 -13.57 -33.69 -22.91
N PRO A 601 -13.42 -32.46 -22.38
CA PRO A 601 -12.90 -32.23 -21.02
C PRO A 601 -13.77 -32.84 -19.91
N GLU A 602 -15.08 -32.89 -20.11
CA GLU A 602 -16.07 -33.45 -19.16
C GLU A 602 -16.27 -34.95 -19.36
N GLY A 603 -15.83 -35.48 -20.50
CA GLY A 603 -16.01 -36.89 -20.86
C GLY A 603 -17.39 -37.18 -21.45
N ASP A 604 -18.03 -36.18 -22.04
CA ASP A 604 -19.29 -36.34 -22.74
C ASP A 604 -19.11 -37.08 -24.09
N PRO A 605 -20.13 -37.82 -24.55
CA PRO A 605 -20.14 -38.35 -25.92
C PRO A 605 -20.06 -37.25 -26.97
N GLN A 606 -19.30 -37.48 -28.04
CA GLN A 606 -19.08 -36.49 -29.10
C GLN A 606 -19.87 -36.81 -30.37
N HIS A 607 -20.50 -35.81 -30.96
CA HIS A 607 -21.03 -35.81 -32.32
C HIS A 607 -20.08 -35.09 -33.29
N PHE A 608 -20.24 -35.33 -34.59
CA PHE A 608 -19.37 -34.80 -35.63
C PHE A 608 -20.16 -34.14 -36.75
N ARG A 609 -19.58 -33.06 -37.30
CA ARG A 609 -20.10 -32.36 -38.47
C ARG A 609 -19.03 -32.26 -39.56
N LEU A 610 -19.39 -32.59 -40.79
CA LEU A 610 -18.56 -32.52 -41.99
C LEU A 610 -19.20 -31.56 -42.99
N GLN A 611 -18.44 -30.55 -43.40
CA GLN A 611 -18.84 -29.63 -44.48
C GLN A 611 -17.95 -29.82 -45.70
N ILE A 612 -18.59 -29.81 -46.88
CA ILE A 612 -17.94 -29.80 -48.19
C ILE A 612 -18.48 -28.60 -48.97
N ALA A 613 -17.61 -27.74 -49.49
CA ALA A 613 -17.96 -26.52 -50.20
C ALA A 613 -17.17 -26.32 -51.50
N ARG A 614 -17.64 -25.45 -52.38
CA ARG A 614 -16.93 -25.07 -53.63
C ARG A 614 -15.90 -23.97 -53.42
N ASP A 615 -15.90 -23.33 -52.25
CA ASP A 615 -15.01 -22.26 -51.87
C ASP A 615 -14.44 -22.49 -50.46
N VAL A 616 -13.30 -21.85 -50.18
CA VAL A 616 -12.54 -22.02 -48.93
C VAL A 616 -13.24 -21.42 -47.71
N ASN A 617 -14.16 -20.47 -47.92
CA ASN A 617 -14.89 -19.80 -46.84
C ASN A 617 -16.17 -20.54 -46.46
N PHE A 618 -16.47 -21.66 -47.13
CA PHE A 618 -17.69 -22.45 -46.94
C PHE A 618 -18.97 -21.63 -47.15
N ALA A 619 -18.95 -20.67 -48.08
CA ALA A 619 -20.15 -19.92 -48.47
C ALA A 619 -21.06 -20.71 -49.43
N ASN A 620 -20.49 -21.61 -50.23
CA ASN A 620 -21.19 -22.44 -51.22
C ASN A 620 -21.08 -23.91 -50.84
N ILE A 621 -21.78 -24.29 -49.76
CA ILE A 621 -21.82 -25.65 -49.24
C ILE A 621 -22.58 -26.56 -50.21
N VAL A 622 -22.00 -27.72 -50.51
CA VAL A 622 -22.62 -28.78 -51.32
C VAL A 622 -23.02 -30.00 -50.49
N ALA A 623 -22.39 -30.19 -49.33
CA ALA A 623 -22.78 -31.16 -48.34
C ALA A 623 -22.51 -30.62 -46.93
N ASP A 624 -23.52 -30.72 -46.07
CA ASP A 624 -23.45 -30.41 -44.64
C ASP A 624 -24.01 -31.62 -43.89
N LEU A 625 -23.13 -32.41 -43.28
CA LEU A 625 -23.45 -33.73 -42.76
C LEU A 625 -23.15 -33.72 -41.27
N GLU A 626 -24.11 -34.09 -40.45
CA GLU A 626 -23.96 -34.06 -39.00
C GLU A 626 -24.52 -35.34 -38.40
N THR A 627 -23.79 -35.92 -37.44
CA THR A 627 -24.22 -37.15 -36.75
C THR A 627 -25.27 -36.90 -35.68
N SER A 628 -25.43 -35.64 -35.24
CA SER A 628 -26.51 -35.21 -34.35
C SER A 628 -27.66 -34.64 -35.18
N THR A 629 -28.86 -34.64 -34.63
CA THR A 629 -30.02 -34.07 -35.33
C THR A 629 -30.22 -32.65 -34.87
N GLN A 630 -30.13 -31.68 -35.79
CA GLN A 630 -30.42 -30.27 -35.52
C GLN A 630 -31.89 -29.95 -35.85
N ASN A 631 -32.59 -29.31 -34.91
CA ASN A 631 -33.81 -28.58 -35.23
C ASN A 631 -33.43 -27.26 -35.91
N LEU A 632 -33.80 -27.13 -37.18
CA LEU A 632 -33.48 -25.98 -38.03
C LEU A 632 -34.28 -24.72 -37.63
N LEU A 633 -35.29 -24.87 -36.78
CA LEU A 633 -36.04 -23.77 -36.18
C LEU A 633 -35.23 -23.11 -35.06
N THR A 634 -35.44 -21.80 -34.84
CA THR A 634 -34.92 -21.13 -33.64
C THR A 634 -35.58 -21.68 -32.37
N ALA A 635 -34.95 -21.50 -31.20
CA ALA A 635 -35.51 -21.96 -29.92
C ALA A 635 -36.94 -21.43 -29.68
N ASN A 636 -37.21 -20.16 -30.02
CA ASN A 636 -38.57 -19.60 -29.90
C ASN A 636 -39.55 -20.17 -30.95
N GLN A 637 -39.08 -20.49 -32.16
CA GLN A 637 -39.94 -21.16 -33.15
C GLN A 637 -40.23 -22.62 -32.80
N ALA A 638 -39.34 -23.28 -32.07
CA ALA A 638 -39.51 -24.65 -31.61
C ALA A 638 -40.50 -24.76 -30.43
N GLY A 639 -40.31 -23.96 -29.38
CA GLY A 639 -41.09 -24.07 -28.13
C GLY A 639 -41.96 -22.86 -27.74
N VAL A 640 -41.91 -21.73 -28.47
CA VAL A 640 -42.77 -20.55 -28.22
C VAL A 640 -42.61 -19.94 -26.81
N GLU A 641 -41.41 -20.06 -26.22
CA GLU A 641 -41.18 -19.73 -24.82
C GLU A 641 -41.07 -18.24 -24.53
N ALA A 642 -40.65 -17.42 -25.50
CA ALA A 642 -40.46 -15.98 -25.30
C ALA A 642 -41.68 -15.18 -25.74
N ASP A 643 -42.05 -15.30 -27.02
CA ASP A 643 -43.08 -14.49 -27.66
C ASP A 643 -43.56 -15.12 -28.99
N THR A 644 -44.33 -14.39 -29.80
CA THR A 644 -44.80 -14.85 -31.12
C THR A 644 -43.84 -14.49 -32.27
N THR A 645 -42.61 -14.04 -31.98
CA THR A 645 -41.61 -13.73 -33.00
C THR A 645 -41.22 -14.98 -33.77
N GLY A 646 -41.24 -14.90 -35.10
CA GLY A 646 -40.99 -16.05 -35.97
C GLY A 646 -42.26 -16.77 -36.47
N PHE A 647 -43.44 -16.27 -36.12
CA PHE A 647 -44.75 -16.79 -36.56
C PHE A 647 -45.59 -15.70 -37.22
N THR A 648 -46.31 -16.06 -38.28
CA THR A 648 -47.23 -15.17 -39.01
C THR A 648 -48.57 -15.87 -39.23
N GLY A 649 -49.66 -15.24 -38.81
CA GLY A 649 -51.01 -15.76 -39.05
C GLY A 649 -51.40 -15.70 -40.53
N ARG A 650 -51.87 -16.82 -41.09
CA ARG A 650 -52.47 -16.90 -42.43
C ARG A 650 -53.99 -16.94 -42.27
N GLY A 651 -54.68 -15.80 -42.40
CA GLY A 651 -56.13 -15.73 -42.15
C GLY A 651 -56.52 -16.09 -40.71
N ALA A 652 -55.60 -15.92 -39.76
CA ALA A 652 -55.76 -16.27 -38.36
C ALA A 652 -55.13 -15.22 -37.44
N THR A 653 -55.61 -15.13 -36.21
CA THR A 653 -54.95 -14.39 -35.12
C THR A 653 -54.10 -15.36 -34.30
N ILE A 654 -52.89 -14.94 -33.95
CA ILE A 654 -51.96 -15.74 -33.14
C ILE A 654 -51.64 -15.05 -31.81
N ALA A 655 -51.40 -15.84 -30.77
CA ALA A 655 -50.99 -15.36 -29.45
C ALA A 655 -50.14 -16.41 -28.73
N ARG A 656 -49.21 -15.98 -27.89
CA ARG A 656 -48.52 -16.86 -26.94
C ARG A 656 -49.47 -17.21 -25.80
N SER A 657 -49.63 -18.50 -25.50
CA SER A 657 -50.54 -19.00 -24.46
C SER A 657 -49.79 -19.76 -23.38
N THR A 658 -49.90 -19.31 -22.14
CA THR A 658 -49.43 -20.05 -20.94
C THR A 658 -50.51 -20.96 -20.35
N ALA A 659 -51.71 -20.98 -20.95
CA ALA A 659 -52.86 -21.69 -20.43
C ALA A 659 -52.94 -23.15 -20.91
N GLN A 660 -52.39 -23.45 -22.09
CA GLN A 660 -52.29 -24.78 -22.67
C GLN A 660 -50.92 -24.85 -23.33
N PHE A 661 -50.06 -25.77 -22.91
CA PHE A 661 -48.76 -26.05 -23.52
C PHE A 661 -48.45 -27.55 -23.37
N TYR A 662 -47.58 -28.07 -24.22
CA TYR A 662 -47.11 -29.46 -24.18
C TYR A 662 -45.83 -29.54 -23.36
N GLU A 663 -44.89 -28.64 -23.63
CA GLU A 663 -43.59 -28.57 -22.97
C GLU A 663 -43.24 -27.12 -22.59
N GLY A 664 -42.23 -26.95 -21.74
CA GLY A 664 -41.80 -25.64 -21.26
C GLY A 664 -42.89 -24.85 -20.53
N ALA A 665 -43.12 -23.60 -20.90
CA ALA A 665 -44.01 -22.67 -20.19
C ALA A 665 -45.10 -22.02 -21.07
N ALA A 666 -45.09 -22.21 -22.39
CA ALA A 666 -46.12 -21.69 -23.29
C ALA A 666 -46.23 -22.45 -24.61
N SER A 667 -47.33 -22.22 -25.33
CA SER A 667 -47.51 -22.66 -26.72
C SER A 667 -48.05 -21.53 -27.60
N LEU A 668 -48.13 -21.77 -28.90
CA LEU A 668 -48.76 -20.85 -29.84
C LEU A 668 -50.26 -21.14 -29.97
N GLN A 669 -51.11 -20.21 -29.53
CA GLN A 669 -52.53 -20.23 -29.84
C GLN A 669 -52.79 -19.65 -31.23
N VAL A 670 -53.56 -20.36 -32.05
CA VAL A 670 -53.98 -19.95 -33.39
C VAL A 670 -55.51 -19.97 -33.45
N THR A 671 -56.11 -18.86 -33.87
CA THR A 671 -57.58 -18.73 -34.03
C THR A 671 -57.91 -18.34 -35.47
N THR A 672 -58.52 -19.26 -36.21
CA THR A 672 -58.92 -19.07 -37.62
C THR A 672 -60.32 -18.49 -37.75
N SER A 673 -60.55 -17.71 -38.80
CA SER A 673 -61.85 -17.05 -39.02
C SER A 673 -62.90 -17.96 -39.66
N GLY A 674 -62.46 -19.03 -40.33
CA GLY A 674 -63.32 -19.94 -41.09
C GLY A 674 -63.83 -19.35 -42.39
N THR A 675 -63.17 -18.34 -42.95
CA THR A 675 -63.65 -17.65 -44.17
C THR A 675 -63.13 -18.29 -45.44
N THR A 676 -61.94 -18.89 -45.39
CA THR A 676 -61.32 -19.62 -46.50
C THR A 676 -60.67 -20.91 -46.01
N ALA A 677 -60.29 -21.82 -46.91
CA ALA A 677 -59.52 -23.01 -46.55
C ALA A 677 -58.02 -22.65 -46.43
N ASN A 678 -57.24 -23.46 -45.71
CA ASN A 678 -55.81 -23.21 -45.45
C ASN A 678 -55.54 -21.96 -44.61
N GLU A 679 -56.40 -21.65 -43.65
CA GLU A 679 -56.10 -20.67 -42.62
C GLU A 679 -55.24 -21.31 -41.50
N GLY A 680 -54.45 -20.53 -40.79
CA GLY A 680 -53.62 -21.04 -39.70
C GLY A 680 -52.39 -20.18 -39.44
N VAL A 681 -51.23 -20.82 -39.29
CA VAL A 681 -49.96 -20.13 -39.01
C VAL A 681 -48.85 -20.63 -39.93
N GLU A 682 -47.96 -19.71 -40.31
CA GLU A 682 -46.68 -20.00 -40.94
C GLU A 682 -45.52 -19.57 -40.04
N LEU A 683 -44.44 -20.34 -40.08
CA LEU A 683 -43.18 -19.98 -39.44
C LEU A 683 -42.30 -19.16 -40.41
N SER A 684 -41.45 -18.30 -39.86
CA SER A 684 -40.38 -17.67 -40.64
C SER A 684 -39.50 -18.74 -41.31
N PRO A 685 -39.10 -18.52 -42.58
CA PRO A 685 -38.39 -19.53 -43.35
C PRO A 685 -36.94 -19.74 -42.90
N VAL A 686 -36.44 -20.96 -43.08
CA VAL A 686 -35.08 -21.39 -42.79
C VAL A 686 -34.33 -21.75 -44.08
N ASP A 687 -33.08 -21.32 -44.20
CA ASP A 687 -32.23 -21.65 -45.34
C ASP A 687 -31.88 -23.14 -45.36
N VAL A 688 -31.96 -23.76 -46.55
CA VAL A 688 -31.74 -25.19 -46.74
C VAL A 688 -31.02 -25.48 -48.06
N LEU A 689 -30.49 -26.70 -48.18
CA LEU A 689 -30.00 -27.21 -49.46
C LEU A 689 -31.15 -27.84 -50.26
N GLY A 690 -31.32 -27.40 -51.51
CA GLY A 690 -32.25 -28.01 -52.47
C GLY A 690 -31.84 -29.44 -52.86
N GLY A 691 -32.82 -30.24 -53.29
CA GLY A 691 -32.60 -31.64 -53.66
C GLY A 691 -32.39 -32.59 -52.48
N LYS A 692 -32.75 -32.18 -51.25
CA LYS A 692 -32.54 -32.97 -50.02
C LYS A 692 -33.87 -33.31 -49.33
N SER A 693 -33.84 -34.32 -48.46
CA SER A 693 -34.99 -34.69 -47.63
C SER A 693 -35.02 -33.87 -46.34
N TYR A 694 -36.21 -33.44 -45.93
CA TYR A 694 -36.48 -32.80 -44.64
C TYR A 694 -37.76 -33.37 -44.04
N ALA A 695 -37.77 -33.54 -42.72
CA ALA A 695 -38.92 -34.01 -41.96
C ALA A 695 -39.33 -32.95 -40.93
N ALA A 696 -40.62 -32.84 -40.68
CA ALA A 696 -41.18 -31.86 -39.76
C ALA A 696 -42.22 -32.48 -38.83
N GLN A 697 -42.33 -31.92 -37.63
CA GLN A 697 -43.29 -32.29 -36.61
C GLN A 697 -43.88 -31.07 -35.90
N VAL A 698 -45.09 -31.20 -35.38
CA VAL A 698 -45.69 -30.28 -34.40
C VAL A 698 -46.64 -31.05 -33.48
N LYS A 699 -46.72 -30.65 -32.20
CA LYS A 699 -47.78 -31.05 -31.28
C LYS A 699 -48.94 -30.07 -31.40
N VAL A 700 -50.16 -30.58 -31.59
CA VAL A 700 -51.37 -29.78 -31.74
C VAL A 700 -52.47 -30.22 -30.77
N LYS A 701 -53.25 -29.26 -30.26
CA LYS A 701 -54.40 -29.50 -29.37
C LYS A 701 -55.49 -28.46 -29.61
N GLY A 702 -56.76 -28.83 -29.43
CA GLY A 702 -57.89 -27.89 -29.53
C GLY A 702 -58.93 -28.38 -30.53
N ALA A 703 -59.51 -27.47 -31.32
CA ALA A 703 -60.54 -27.80 -32.30
C ALA A 703 -60.04 -27.60 -33.73
N GLY A 704 -60.64 -28.29 -34.70
CA GLY A 704 -60.40 -28.09 -36.13
C GLY A 704 -59.97 -29.36 -36.86
N TYR A 705 -59.92 -29.25 -38.20
CA TYR A 705 -59.39 -30.27 -39.10
C TYR A 705 -58.06 -29.77 -39.66
N ILE A 706 -56.95 -30.20 -39.05
CA ILE A 706 -55.63 -29.54 -39.13
C ILE A 706 -54.61 -30.45 -39.82
N ARG A 707 -53.72 -29.85 -40.61
CA ARG A 707 -52.53 -30.50 -41.19
C ARG A 707 -51.27 -29.69 -40.96
N LEU A 708 -50.13 -30.36 -40.97
CA LEU A 708 -48.80 -29.75 -41.04
C LEU A 708 -48.34 -29.75 -42.50
N ALA A 709 -47.67 -28.71 -42.94
CA ALA A 709 -47.07 -28.65 -44.28
C ALA A 709 -45.66 -28.08 -44.23
N ILE A 710 -44.79 -28.64 -45.07
CA ILE A 710 -43.49 -28.06 -45.45
C ILE A 710 -43.72 -27.32 -46.77
N GLU A 711 -43.48 -26.02 -46.79
CA GLU A 711 -43.52 -25.19 -47.99
C GLU A 711 -42.10 -24.83 -48.45
N GLU A 712 -41.80 -25.15 -49.71
CA GLU A 712 -40.52 -24.84 -50.37
C GLU A 712 -40.56 -23.43 -50.95
N LEU A 713 -39.46 -22.71 -50.79
CA LEU A 713 -39.30 -21.33 -51.21
C LEU A 713 -38.00 -21.16 -52.01
N ASP A 714 -38.01 -20.22 -52.95
CA ASP A 714 -36.79 -19.79 -53.64
C ASP A 714 -35.88 -18.96 -52.73
N SER A 715 -34.71 -18.55 -53.23
CA SER A 715 -33.74 -17.77 -52.46
C SER A 715 -34.26 -16.40 -52.00
N ASN A 716 -35.29 -15.87 -52.67
CA ASN A 716 -35.93 -14.60 -52.33
C ASN A 716 -37.11 -14.78 -51.37
N GLY A 717 -37.43 -16.02 -50.98
CA GLY A 717 -38.56 -16.33 -50.11
C GLY A 717 -39.91 -16.44 -50.83
N ASN A 718 -39.92 -16.56 -52.16
CA ASN A 718 -41.17 -16.79 -52.91
C ASN A 718 -41.57 -18.26 -52.84
N TYR A 719 -42.87 -18.52 -52.69
CA TYR A 719 -43.44 -19.87 -52.66
C TYR A 719 -43.20 -20.64 -53.97
N LEU A 720 -42.74 -21.88 -53.86
CA LEU A 720 -42.56 -22.82 -54.97
C LEU A 720 -43.60 -23.95 -54.93
N ARG A 721 -43.63 -24.72 -53.84
CA ARG A 721 -44.53 -25.89 -53.68
C ARG A 721 -44.72 -26.24 -52.20
N SER A 722 -45.64 -27.16 -51.92
CA SER A 722 -45.97 -27.59 -50.56
C SER A 722 -46.16 -29.10 -50.50
N THR A 723 -45.66 -29.72 -49.42
CA THR A 723 -45.92 -31.12 -49.06
C THR A 723 -46.59 -31.14 -47.68
N GLY A 724 -47.81 -31.67 -47.59
CA GLY A 724 -48.61 -31.71 -46.37
C GLY A 724 -48.72 -33.11 -45.77
N SER A 725 -48.90 -33.19 -44.45
CA SER A 725 -49.35 -34.39 -43.76
C SER A 725 -50.80 -34.71 -44.15
N ASP A 726 -51.21 -35.94 -43.87
CA ASP A 726 -52.65 -36.23 -43.81
C ASP A 726 -53.27 -35.36 -42.70
N PRO A 727 -54.42 -34.71 -42.96
CA PRO A 727 -55.11 -33.90 -41.95
C PRO A 727 -55.75 -34.78 -40.87
N ILE A 728 -55.78 -34.27 -39.64
CA ILE A 728 -56.46 -34.90 -38.49
C ILE A 728 -57.54 -34.00 -37.92
N THR A 729 -58.58 -34.59 -37.36
CA THR A 729 -59.57 -33.87 -36.55
C THR A 729 -59.09 -33.85 -35.10
N LEU A 730 -59.00 -32.66 -34.51
CA LEU A 730 -58.58 -32.51 -33.11
C LEU A 730 -59.73 -32.86 -32.14
N ASP A 731 -59.40 -33.58 -31.06
CA ASP A 731 -60.38 -34.08 -30.08
C ASP A 731 -60.75 -33.08 -28.98
N GLY A 732 -60.11 -31.90 -28.95
CA GLY A 732 -60.31 -30.85 -27.95
C GLY A 732 -59.56 -31.05 -26.63
N THR A 733 -58.99 -32.22 -26.35
CA THR A 733 -58.53 -32.62 -25.01
C THR A 733 -57.08 -33.12 -24.95
N SER A 734 -56.62 -33.82 -25.98
CA SER A 734 -55.30 -34.45 -26.02
C SER A 734 -54.36 -33.69 -26.96
N TRP A 735 -53.07 -33.68 -26.63
CA TRP A 735 -52.04 -33.27 -27.58
C TRP A 735 -51.81 -34.39 -28.60
N GLN A 736 -51.90 -34.06 -29.88
CA GLN A 736 -51.72 -34.99 -31.00
C GLN A 736 -50.51 -34.56 -31.84
N THR A 737 -49.79 -35.52 -32.40
CA THR A 737 -48.61 -35.24 -33.23
C THR A 737 -48.98 -35.24 -34.71
N LEU A 738 -48.61 -34.18 -35.43
CA LEU A 738 -48.60 -34.15 -36.89
C LEU A 738 -47.17 -34.27 -37.38
N SER A 739 -46.94 -35.04 -38.45
CA SER A 739 -45.62 -35.20 -39.05
C SER A 739 -45.71 -35.31 -40.57
N VAL A 740 -44.69 -34.79 -41.25
CA VAL A 740 -44.57 -34.83 -42.72
C VAL A 740 -43.10 -34.86 -43.10
N PHE A 741 -42.75 -35.49 -44.22
CA PHE A 741 -41.43 -35.33 -44.82
C PHE A 741 -41.58 -34.91 -46.29
N ALA A 742 -40.60 -34.17 -46.79
CA ALA A 742 -40.54 -33.66 -48.15
C ALA A 742 -39.16 -33.88 -48.76
N ARG A 743 -39.11 -34.29 -50.03
CA ARG A 743 -37.89 -34.26 -50.86
C ARG A 743 -37.92 -33.02 -51.71
N THR A 744 -37.03 -32.06 -51.42
CA THR A 744 -37.09 -30.74 -52.04
C THR A 744 -36.63 -30.74 -53.50
N GLY A 745 -37.12 -29.79 -54.28
CA GLY A 745 -36.59 -29.49 -55.60
C GLY A 745 -35.15 -28.95 -55.55
N GLN A 746 -34.41 -29.08 -56.65
CA GLN A 746 -33.06 -28.49 -56.78
C GLN A 746 -33.07 -26.95 -56.71
N ASP A 747 -34.21 -26.34 -57.01
CA ASP A 747 -34.50 -24.90 -56.98
C ASP A 747 -34.97 -24.39 -55.60
N CYS A 748 -35.18 -25.29 -54.62
CA CYS A 748 -35.50 -24.92 -53.25
C CYS A 748 -34.26 -24.35 -52.55
N ALA A 749 -34.41 -23.20 -51.90
CA ALA A 749 -33.36 -22.56 -51.10
C ALA A 749 -33.79 -22.31 -49.64
N LYS A 750 -35.10 -22.23 -49.36
CA LYS A 750 -35.62 -22.09 -48.00
C LYS A 750 -36.84 -22.98 -47.77
N LEU A 751 -37.07 -23.39 -46.53
CA LEU A 751 -38.28 -24.07 -46.10
C LEU A 751 -39.01 -23.24 -45.05
N ARG A 752 -40.34 -23.28 -45.04
CA ARG A 752 -41.14 -22.87 -43.88
C ARG A 752 -42.14 -23.95 -43.51
N LEU A 753 -42.44 -24.04 -42.22
CA LEU A 753 -43.55 -24.86 -41.74
C LEU A 753 -44.84 -24.05 -41.73
N ALA A 754 -45.94 -24.70 -42.07
CA ALA A 754 -47.27 -24.14 -41.94
C ALA A 754 -48.21 -25.15 -41.26
N VAL A 755 -48.98 -24.69 -40.27
CA VAL A 755 -50.04 -25.49 -39.63
C VAL A 755 -51.36 -24.88 -40.03
N LEU A 756 -52.15 -25.65 -40.80
CA LEU A 756 -53.24 -25.13 -41.60
C LEU A 756 -54.53 -25.93 -41.40
N THR A 757 -55.68 -25.26 -41.48
CA THR A 757 -56.98 -25.89 -41.62
C THR A 757 -57.14 -26.52 -43.00
N SER A 758 -57.67 -27.73 -43.05
CA SER A 758 -57.93 -28.48 -44.30
C SER A 758 -59.38 -28.38 -44.78
N SER A 759 -60.20 -27.58 -44.09
CA SER A 759 -61.57 -27.23 -44.45
C SER A 759 -61.84 -25.77 -44.10
N VAL A 760 -62.90 -25.19 -44.66
CA VAL A 760 -63.38 -23.85 -44.29
C VAL A 760 -64.03 -23.93 -42.91
N ILE A 761 -63.25 -23.71 -41.84
CA ILE A 761 -63.69 -23.84 -40.45
C ILE A 761 -63.01 -22.81 -39.55
N GLY A 762 -63.81 -22.13 -38.73
CA GLY A 762 -63.32 -21.30 -37.64
C GLY A 762 -62.98 -22.19 -36.46
N ALA A 763 -61.73 -22.14 -36.01
CA ALA A 763 -61.23 -23.03 -34.98
C ALA A 763 -60.15 -22.34 -34.14
N THR A 764 -60.06 -22.72 -32.87
CA THR A 764 -58.95 -22.36 -31.99
C THR A 764 -58.18 -23.63 -31.66
N PHE A 765 -56.89 -23.63 -31.99
CA PHE A 765 -55.96 -24.70 -31.66
C PHE A 765 -54.64 -24.13 -31.16
N TYR A 766 -53.89 -24.97 -30.47
CA TYR A 766 -52.61 -24.67 -29.85
C TYR A 766 -51.55 -25.52 -30.53
N CYS A 767 -50.41 -24.93 -30.83
CA CYS A 767 -49.27 -25.59 -31.47
C CYS A 767 -48.03 -25.43 -30.59
N ASP A 768 -47.31 -26.53 -30.40
CA ASP A 768 -46.10 -26.58 -29.57
C ASP A 768 -45.12 -27.62 -30.13
N ALA A 769 -43.90 -27.65 -29.60
CA ALA A 769 -42.84 -28.61 -29.95
C ALA A 769 -42.64 -28.75 -31.47
N PHE A 770 -42.46 -27.62 -32.17
CA PHE A 770 -42.21 -27.61 -33.60
C PHE A 770 -40.81 -28.14 -33.91
N MET A 771 -40.72 -28.98 -34.93
CA MET A 771 -39.46 -29.52 -35.43
C MET A 771 -39.39 -29.42 -36.94
N LEU A 772 -38.25 -28.97 -37.46
CA LEU A 772 -37.86 -29.13 -38.85
C LEU A 772 -36.43 -29.65 -38.86
N VAL A 773 -36.23 -30.88 -39.34
CA VAL A 773 -34.94 -31.56 -39.33
C VAL A 773 -34.55 -32.00 -40.74
N LYS A 774 -33.26 -32.16 -40.98
CA LYS A 774 -32.74 -32.75 -42.21
C LYS A 774 -32.83 -34.27 -42.15
N GLY A 775 -33.33 -34.89 -43.22
CA GLY A 775 -33.57 -36.34 -43.29
C GLY A 775 -35.04 -36.68 -43.52
N GLU A 776 -35.34 -37.97 -43.63
CA GLU A 776 -36.69 -38.53 -43.74
C GLU A 776 -37.24 -38.94 -42.37
N PHE A 777 -36.37 -39.29 -41.42
CA PHE A 777 -36.75 -39.70 -40.07
C PHE A 777 -36.67 -38.54 -39.07
N LEU A 778 -37.66 -38.47 -38.18
CA LEU A 778 -37.66 -37.60 -37.01
C LEU A 778 -37.01 -38.34 -35.82
N PRO A 779 -36.33 -37.64 -34.89
CA PRO A 779 -35.87 -38.22 -33.63
C PRO A 779 -37.06 -38.45 -32.68
N ASP A 780 -36.86 -39.28 -31.64
CA ASP A 780 -37.92 -39.70 -30.71
C ASP A 780 -38.51 -38.52 -29.93
N GLU A 781 -37.67 -37.62 -29.39
CA GLU A 781 -38.06 -36.37 -28.71
C GLU A 781 -36.85 -35.42 -28.65
N PHE A 782 -37.06 -34.10 -28.71
CA PHE A 782 -36.04 -33.10 -28.35
C PHE A 782 -36.28 -32.64 -26.91
N ILE A 783 -35.22 -32.32 -26.16
CA ILE A 783 -35.38 -31.70 -24.85
C ILE A 783 -35.93 -30.28 -25.06
N PRO A 784 -36.99 -29.86 -24.34
CA PRO A 784 -37.54 -28.52 -24.47
C PRO A 784 -36.46 -27.44 -24.27
N GLY A 785 -36.32 -26.54 -25.25
CA GLY A 785 -35.30 -25.49 -25.25
C GLY A 785 -33.93 -25.88 -25.82
N GLN A 786 -33.70 -27.15 -26.16
CA GLN A 786 -32.48 -27.60 -26.84
C GLN A 786 -32.67 -27.62 -28.36
N GLN A 787 -31.67 -27.11 -29.10
CA GLN A 787 -31.73 -27.06 -30.57
C GLN A 787 -31.29 -28.37 -31.24
N TYR A 788 -30.70 -29.29 -30.49
CA TYR A 788 -30.15 -30.53 -31.03
C TYR A 788 -30.57 -31.74 -30.19
N GLY A 789 -30.65 -32.89 -30.86
CA GLY A 789 -31.03 -34.17 -30.27
C GLY A 789 -30.16 -35.31 -30.80
N PRO A 790 -30.46 -36.56 -30.38
CA PRO A 790 -29.73 -37.74 -30.83
C PRO A 790 -29.76 -37.88 -32.35
N GLY A 791 -28.76 -38.56 -32.92
CA GLY A 791 -28.69 -38.84 -34.34
C GLY A 791 -29.82 -39.75 -34.82
N THR A 792 -30.52 -39.36 -35.88
CA THR A 792 -31.44 -40.25 -36.60
C THR A 792 -30.68 -41.21 -37.52
N ALA A 793 -31.36 -42.25 -38.01
CA ALA A 793 -30.78 -43.21 -38.96
C ALA A 793 -30.18 -42.53 -40.21
N ASP A 794 -30.77 -41.41 -40.68
CA ASP A 794 -30.24 -40.65 -41.81
C ASP A 794 -29.01 -39.81 -41.43
N ALA A 795 -29.01 -39.21 -40.24
CA ALA A 795 -27.93 -38.36 -39.74
C ALA A 795 -26.62 -39.15 -39.59
N ILE A 796 -26.71 -40.36 -39.01
CA ILE A 796 -25.54 -41.23 -38.79
C ILE A 796 -25.18 -42.08 -40.02
N ALA A 797 -25.99 -42.05 -41.09
CA ALA A 797 -25.74 -42.89 -42.25
C ALA A 797 -24.40 -42.57 -42.93
N GLY A 798 -23.57 -43.60 -43.12
CA GLY A 798 -22.24 -43.46 -43.72
C GLY A 798 -21.15 -43.03 -42.74
N TRP A 799 -21.49 -42.78 -41.47
CA TRP A 799 -20.53 -42.49 -40.40
C TRP A 799 -20.13 -43.75 -39.64
N GLU A 800 -18.84 -43.88 -39.38
CA GLU A 800 -18.25 -44.94 -38.56
C GLU A 800 -17.20 -44.36 -37.62
N ILE A 801 -17.07 -44.93 -36.44
CA ILE A 801 -16.04 -44.60 -35.45
C ILE A 801 -15.08 -45.76 -35.27
N TYR A 802 -13.86 -45.44 -34.87
CA TYR A 802 -12.83 -46.42 -34.53
C TYR A 802 -12.67 -46.50 -33.01
N ASP A 803 -13.03 -47.64 -32.43
CA ASP A 803 -13.04 -47.90 -30.98
C ASP A 803 -11.68 -48.37 -30.43
N GLY A 804 -10.61 -48.27 -31.23
CA GLY A 804 -9.28 -48.79 -30.93
C GLY A 804 -8.98 -50.14 -31.58
N ALA A 805 -10.01 -50.90 -31.98
CA ALA A 805 -9.84 -52.22 -32.62
C ALA A 805 -10.59 -52.36 -33.96
N ASN A 806 -11.82 -51.87 -34.05
CA ASN A 806 -12.70 -52.06 -35.21
C ASN A 806 -13.37 -50.75 -35.64
N TRP A 807 -13.78 -50.71 -36.91
CA TRP A 807 -14.71 -49.69 -37.40
C TRP A 807 -16.13 -50.15 -37.11
N VAL A 808 -16.86 -49.34 -36.34
CA VAL A 808 -18.26 -49.60 -35.95
C VAL A 808 -19.16 -48.45 -36.40
N PRO A 809 -20.45 -48.69 -36.68
CA PRO A 809 -21.40 -47.63 -37.00
C PRO A 809 -21.49 -46.58 -35.90
N MET A 810 -21.66 -45.31 -36.27
CA MET A 810 -21.83 -44.21 -35.32
C MET A 810 -23.07 -44.43 -34.42
N PRO A 811 -22.94 -44.42 -33.08
CA PRO A 811 -24.08 -44.54 -32.17
C PRO A 811 -25.01 -43.30 -32.23
N THR A 812 -26.31 -43.50 -32.01
CA THR A 812 -27.31 -42.42 -32.02
C THR A 812 -27.09 -41.40 -30.90
N GLY A 813 -26.56 -41.84 -29.75
CA GLY A 813 -26.23 -40.97 -28.61
C GLY A 813 -24.84 -40.32 -28.67
N GLY A 814 -24.12 -40.41 -29.79
CA GLY A 814 -22.77 -39.87 -29.91
C GLY A 814 -21.67 -40.92 -29.76
N ALA A 815 -20.45 -40.54 -30.12
CA ALA A 815 -19.26 -41.38 -30.00
C ALA A 815 -18.77 -41.39 -28.55
N PRO A 816 -18.52 -42.58 -27.96
CA PRO A 816 -18.10 -42.68 -26.56
C PRO A 816 -16.70 -42.11 -26.33
N VAL A 817 -16.41 -41.81 -25.06
CA VAL A 817 -15.07 -41.44 -24.59
C VAL A 817 -14.04 -42.48 -25.04
N GLY A 818 -12.89 -42.02 -25.52
CA GLY A 818 -11.82 -42.88 -26.02
C GLY A 818 -11.92 -43.26 -27.51
N THR A 819 -12.94 -42.78 -28.23
CA THR A 819 -12.98 -42.88 -29.69
C THR A 819 -11.74 -42.22 -30.30
N GLU A 820 -10.96 -42.95 -31.10
CA GLU A 820 -9.72 -42.41 -31.66
C GLU A 820 -9.93 -41.67 -32.98
N ARG A 821 -10.84 -42.17 -33.83
CA ARG A 821 -11.05 -41.68 -35.20
C ARG A 821 -12.51 -41.80 -35.59
N VAL A 822 -12.92 -40.93 -36.49
CA VAL A 822 -14.22 -40.98 -37.16
C VAL A 822 -14.03 -40.86 -38.66
N ARG A 823 -14.85 -41.58 -39.43
CA ARG A 823 -14.91 -41.43 -40.88
C ARG A 823 -16.33 -41.31 -41.40
N HIS A 824 -16.48 -40.64 -42.53
CA HIS A 824 -17.71 -40.57 -43.30
C HIS A 824 -17.47 -41.00 -44.75
N SER A 825 -18.22 -42.00 -45.22
CA SER A 825 -18.23 -42.44 -46.61
C SER A 825 -19.29 -41.68 -47.40
N LEU A 826 -18.88 -40.76 -48.27
CA LEU A 826 -19.81 -39.89 -48.98
C LEU A 826 -20.72 -40.71 -49.90
N ARG A 827 -22.02 -40.61 -49.68
CA ARG A 827 -23.02 -41.42 -50.42
C ARG A 827 -23.44 -40.78 -51.73
N GLU A 828 -23.43 -39.46 -51.84
CA GLU A 828 -23.76 -38.76 -53.08
C GLU A 828 -22.50 -38.44 -53.88
N PRO A 829 -22.42 -38.74 -55.18
CA PRO A 829 -21.23 -38.49 -55.97
C PRO A 829 -21.00 -36.98 -56.16
N LEU A 830 -19.76 -36.56 -55.92
CA LEU A 830 -19.26 -35.24 -56.30
C LEU A 830 -19.20 -35.11 -57.83
N GLN A 831 -19.27 -33.87 -58.32
CA GLN A 831 -19.14 -33.60 -59.74
C GLN A 831 -17.70 -33.87 -60.18
N GLN A 832 -17.53 -34.72 -61.20
CA GLN A 832 -16.22 -35.00 -61.77
C GLN A 832 -15.54 -33.72 -62.25
N ASN A 833 -14.21 -33.66 -62.06
CA ASN A 833 -13.33 -32.57 -62.46
C ASN A 833 -13.56 -31.23 -61.71
N GLN A 834 -14.32 -31.23 -60.62
CA GLN A 834 -14.54 -30.06 -59.77
C GLN A 834 -13.66 -30.12 -58.52
N SER A 835 -13.13 -28.96 -58.09
CA SER A 835 -12.44 -28.82 -56.81
C SER A 835 -13.43 -28.45 -55.70
N TYR A 836 -13.18 -29.00 -54.50
CA TYR A 836 -13.97 -28.78 -53.29
C TYR A 836 -13.06 -28.55 -52.09
N TYR A 837 -13.58 -27.87 -51.08
CA TYR A 837 -12.96 -27.70 -49.76
C TYR A 837 -13.75 -28.51 -48.74
N TRP A 838 -13.07 -29.14 -47.79
CA TRP A 838 -13.73 -29.86 -46.70
C TRP A 838 -13.13 -29.51 -45.34
N ARG A 839 -13.97 -29.59 -44.30
CA ARG A 839 -13.60 -29.45 -42.88
C ARG A 839 -14.52 -30.28 -41.99
N MET A 840 -14.03 -30.66 -40.81
CA MET A 840 -14.78 -31.43 -39.81
C MET A 840 -14.63 -30.78 -38.42
N ALA A 841 -15.65 -30.89 -37.58
CA ALA A 841 -15.62 -30.47 -36.19
C ALA A 841 -16.33 -31.49 -35.29
N ALA A 842 -15.87 -31.57 -34.04
CA ALA A 842 -16.55 -32.28 -32.98
C ALA A 842 -17.54 -31.34 -32.28
N ARG A 843 -18.56 -31.92 -31.66
CA ARG A 843 -19.58 -31.24 -30.87
C ARG A 843 -19.93 -32.13 -29.68
N ASP A 844 -20.04 -31.57 -28.49
CA ASP A 844 -20.51 -32.34 -27.33
C ASP A 844 -22.06 -32.50 -27.37
N THR A 845 -22.61 -33.25 -26.42
CA THR A 845 -24.06 -33.48 -26.31
C THR A 845 -24.87 -32.25 -25.88
N THR A 846 -24.25 -31.25 -25.27
CA THR A 846 -24.89 -30.00 -24.80
C THR A 846 -24.93 -28.91 -25.87
N GLY A 847 -24.01 -28.97 -26.82
CA GLY A 847 -24.09 -28.32 -28.11
C GLY A 847 -23.00 -27.37 -28.52
N ASN A 848 -21.92 -27.29 -27.76
CA ASN A 848 -20.77 -26.50 -28.16
C ASN A 848 -19.94 -27.24 -29.20
N TYR A 849 -19.57 -26.52 -30.26
CA TYR A 849 -18.62 -27.04 -31.24
C TYR A 849 -17.20 -26.86 -30.71
N GLY A 850 -16.38 -27.88 -30.94
CA GLY A 850 -14.94 -27.71 -30.98
C GLY A 850 -14.49 -26.95 -32.22
N GLU A 851 -13.21 -26.60 -32.24
CA GLU A 851 -12.60 -25.93 -33.40
C GLU A 851 -12.70 -26.79 -34.67
N TRP A 852 -13.00 -26.15 -35.80
CA TRP A 852 -12.96 -26.80 -37.11
C TRP A 852 -11.54 -27.19 -37.49
N THR A 853 -11.37 -28.36 -38.10
CA THR A 853 -10.12 -28.69 -38.79
C THR A 853 -9.80 -27.63 -39.85
N LEU A 854 -8.51 -27.33 -40.06
CA LEU A 854 -8.08 -26.48 -41.17
C LEU A 854 -8.66 -26.97 -42.52
N PRO A 855 -9.23 -26.08 -43.35
CA PRO A 855 -9.82 -26.45 -44.62
C PRO A 855 -8.82 -27.15 -45.55
N ARG A 856 -9.25 -28.26 -46.17
CA ARG A 856 -8.45 -29.00 -47.17
C ARG A 856 -9.12 -28.96 -48.54
N ILE A 857 -8.34 -28.62 -49.57
CA ILE A 857 -8.81 -28.68 -50.96
C ILE A 857 -8.63 -30.09 -51.53
N ILE A 858 -9.61 -30.58 -52.29
CA ILE A 858 -9.61 -31.85 -53.02
C ILE A 858 -10.16 -31.63 -54.43
N ARG A 859 -9.84 -32.52 -55.38
CA ARG A 859 -10.49 -32.54 -56.71
C ARG A 859 -11.11 -33.89 -57.00
N ALA A 860 -12.38 -33.91 -57.38
CA ALA A 860 -13.11 -35.12 -57.66
C ALA A 860 -12.77 -35.71 -59.05
N GLY A 861 -12.46 -37.01 -59.09
CA GLY A 861 -12.02 -37.77 -60.26
C GLY A 861 -10.50 -37.91 -60.34
N ASN A 862 -9.99 -39.13 -60.56
CA ASN A 862 -8.55 -39.44 -60.64
C ASN A 862 -8.10 -40.03 -62.00
N VAL A 863 -9.02 -40.48 -62.84
CA VAL A 863 -8.70 -41.16 -64.10
C VAL A 863 -9.42 -40.51 -65.27
N LEU A 864 -8.66 -40.20 -66.33
CA LEU A 864 -9.19 -39.89 -67.66
C LEU A 864 -8.88 -41.10 -68.57
N GLN A 865 -9.91 -41.80 -69.02
CA GLN A 865 -9.74 -42.96 -69.90
C GLN A 865 -10.68 -42.85 -71.10
N PHE A 866 -10.16 -43.18 -72.29
CA PHE A 866 -10.95 -43.29 -73.51
C PHE A 866 -10.34 -44.32 -74.47
N ARG A 867 -11.16 -44.79 -75.42
CA ARG A 867 -10.80 -45.72 -76.51
C ARG A 867 -11.60 -45.40 -77.77
N LEU A 868 -11.39 -46.11 -78.87
CA LEU A 868 -12.23 -45.93 -80.04
C LEU A 868 -13.69 -46.30 -79.72
N LYS A 869 -14.64 -45.49 -80.21
CA LYS A 869 -16.08 -45.78 -80.04
C LYS A 869 -16.46 -47.10 -80.72
N THR A 870 -15.82 -47.39 -81.85
CA THR A 870 -15.94 -48.63 -82.60
C THR A 870 -14.53 -49.07 -83.01
N PRO A 871 -14.08 -50.29 -82.69
CA PRO A 871 -12.82 -50.83 -83.20
C PRO A 871 -12.77 -50.83 -84.73
N ILE A 872 -11.57 -50.70 -85.30
CA ILE A 872 -11.35 -50.70 -86.76
C ILE A 872 -11.24 -52.15 -87.22
N GLU A 873 -12.17 -52.62 -88.05
CA GLU A 873 -12.12 -53.96 -88.63
C GLU A 873 -10.99 -54.10 -89.66
N THR A 874 -10.24 -55.18 -89.57
CA THR A 874 -9.12 -55.50 -90.47
C THR A 874 -9.27 -56.89 -91.07
N SER A 875 -8.79 -57.07 -92.31
CA SER A 875 -8.82 -58.36 -93.00
C SER A 875 -7.75 -59.35 -92.49
N ALA A 876 -6.70 -58.84 -91.84
CA ALA A 876 -5.61 -59.59 -91.24
C ALA A 876 -5.25 -58.99 -89.86
N GLU A 877 -4.41 -59.69 -89.09
CA GLU A 877 -3.84 -59.17 -87.85
C GLU A 877 -3.03 -57.91 -88.14
N VAL A 878 -3.21 -56.87 -87.32
CA VAL A 878 -2.31 -55.72 -87.34
C VAL A 878 -0.99 -56.16 -86.72
N GLU A 879 0.10 -56.06 -87.50
CA GLU A 879 1.45 -56.40 -87.04
C GLU A 879 2.11 -55.18 -86.40
N ARG A 880 1.92 -54.00 -87.01
CA ARG A 880 2.52 -52.76 -86.53
C ARG A 880 1.49 -51.66 -86.43
N VAL A 881 1.52 -50.94 -85.32
CA VAL A 881 0.65 -49.78 -85.08
C VAL A 881 1.47 -48.57 -84.66
N LEU A 882 1.30 -47.46 -85.37
CA LEU A 882 1.78 -46.15 -84.99
C LEU A 882 0.61 -45.35 -84.41
N VAL A 883 0.69 -45.03 -83.12
CA VAL A 883 -0.22 -44.09 -82.47
C VAL A 883 0.55 -42.84 -82.12
N PHE A 884 0.03 -41.67 -82.48
CA PHE A 884 0.62 -40.38 -82.12
C PHE A 884 -0.46 -39.40 -81.70
N GLY A 885 -0.13 -38.39 -80.90
CA GLY A 885 -1.11 -37.40 -80.47
C GLY A 885 -0.49 -36.20 -79.78
N TYR A 886 -1.31 -35.18 -79.54
CA TYR A 886 -0.96 -34.00 -78.79
C TYR A 886 -1.64 -34.05 -77.43
N HIS A 887 -0.86 -34.08 -76.36
CA HIS A 887 -1.35 -34.17 -75.00
C HIS A 887 -0.56 -33.24 -74.07
N THR A 888 -1.21 -32.86 -72.98
CA THR A 888 -0.59 -32.22 -71.81
C THR A 888 -0.78 -33.16 -70.63
N ILE A 889 0.33 -33.61 -70.03
CA ILE A 889 0.32 -34.41 -68.80
C ILE A 889 0.98 -33.57 -67.71
N ALA A 890 0.21 -33.27 -66.68
CA ALA A 890 0.67 -32.49 -65.53
C ALA A 890 1.81 -33.22 -64.77
N LYS A 891 2.73 -32.45 -64.20
CA LYS A 891 3.91 -32.95 -63.47
C LYS A 891 4.12 -32.27 -62.11
N ASP A 892 3.13 -31.52 -61.64
CA ASP A 892 3.18 -30.66 -60.45
C ASP A 892 3.02 -31.40 -59.12
N GLY A 893 2.68 -32.68 -59.14
CA GLY A 893 2.50 -33.52 -57.95
C GLY A 893 3.73 -34.36 -57.57
N ALA A 894 3.79 -34.85 -56.33
CA ALA A 894 4.87 -35.72 -55.82
C ALA A 894 4.80 -37.13 -56.44
N ASN A 895 3.62 -37.56 -56.88
CA ASN A 895 3.39 -38.71 -57.75
C ASN A 895 2.72 -38.22 -59.05
N PRO A 896 3.49 -37.68 -60.01
CA PRO A 896 2.97 -37.06 -61.24
C PRO A 896 1.94 -37.89 -62.00
N ALA A 897 1.18 -37.23 -62.87
CA ALA A 897 0.21 -37.91 -63.71
C ALA A 897 0.93 -38.90 -64.64
N VAL A 898 0.34 -40.09 -64.80
CA VAL A 898 0.90 -41.19 -65.60
C VAL A 898 0.00 -41.42 -66.80
N LEU A 899 0.61 -41.39 -67.99
CA LEU A 899 -0.02 -41.78 -69.25
C LEU A 899 0.30 -43.24 -69.56
N LYS A 900 -0.71 -44.00 -69.94
CA LYS A 900 -0.56 -45.32 -70.56
C LYS A 900 -1.35 -45.37 -71.87
N VAL A 901 -0.71 -45.84 -72.92
CA VAL A 901 -1.30 -46.07 -74.24
C VAL A 901 -1.18 -47.55 -74.55
N GLU A 902 -2.30 -48.16 -74.90
CA GLU A 902 -2.39 -49.59 -75.21
C GLU A 902 -3.06 -49.78 -76.58
N ALA A 903 -2.67 -50.83 -77.29
CA ALA A 903 -3.32 -51.25 -78.53
C ALA A 903 -3.66 -52.74 -78.47
N SER A 904 -4.68 -53.13 -79.24
CA SER A 904 -5.14 -54.52 -79.35
C SER A 904 -5.44 -54.80 -80.82
N ASN A 905 -4.87 -55.88 -81.38
CA ASN A 905 -5.17 -56.32 -82.76
C ASN A 905 -6.36 -57.30 -82.84
N ASN A 906 -6.83 -57.85 -81.72
CA ASN A 906 -8.01 -58.73 -81.63
C ASN A 906 -9.18 -58.08 -80.87
N ALA A 907 -9.46 -56.79 -81.11
CA ALA A 907 -10.43 -55.99 -80.36
C ALA A 907 -11.89 -56.49 -80.39
N PHE A 908 -12.25 -57.39 -81.31
CA PHE A 908 -13.57 -58.03 -81.36
C PHE A 908 -13.70 -59.28 -80.50
N ASP A 909 -12.60 -59.76 -79.90
CA ASP A 909 -12.65 -60.87 -78.95
C ASP A 909 -13.45 -60.46 -77.70
N PRO A 910 -14.14 -61.41 -77.02
CA PRO A 910 -14.77 -61.13 -75.73
C PRO A 910 -13.79 -60.63 -74.66
N PHE A 911 -12.51 -61.02 -74.79
CA PHE A 911 -11.40 -60.59 -73.94
C PHE A 911 -10.19 -60.22 -74.82
N PRO A 912 -10.17 -59.00 -75.40
CA PRO A 912 -9.07 -58.57 -76.25
C PRO A 912 -7.73 -58.53 -75.50
N VAL A 913 -6.64 -58.84 -76.20
CA VAL A 913 -5.29 -58.76 -75.66
C VAL A 913 -4.78 -57.34 -75.86
N TRP A 914 -4.59 -56.64 -74.75
CA TRP A 914 -4.06 -55.27 -74.75
C TRP A 914 -2.54 -55.28 -74.52
N GLU A 915 -1.80 -54.74 -75.48
CA GLU A 915 -0.35 -54.57 -75.40
C GLU A 915 -0.02 -53.11 -75.05
N ASP A 916 0.94 -52.90 -74.15
CA ASP A 916 1.41 -51.57 -73.74
C ASP A 916 2.34 -51.00 -74.81
N ILE A 917 1.88 -49.95 -75.49
CA ILE A 917 2.60 -49.26 -76.57
C ILE A 917 3.08 -47.87 -76.14
N THR A 918 3.09 -47.57 -74.84
CA THR A 918 3.39 -46.23 -74.31
C THR A 918 4.77 -45.73 -74.74
N ALA A 919 5.79 -46.59 -74.74
CA ALA A 919 7.14 -46.23 -75.16
C ALA A 919 7.19 -45.81 -76.64
N ALA A 920 6.55 -46.58 -77.53
CA ALA A 920 6.46 -46.29 -78.96
C ALA A 920 5.67 -44.99 -79.21
N TYR A 921 4.55 -44.80 -78.51
CA TYR A 921 3.76 -43.57 -78.56
C TYR A 921 4.58 -42.32 -78.17
N LEU A 922 5.37 -42.39 -77.10
CA LEU A 922 6.22 -41.29 -76.63
C LEU A 922 7.42 -41.04 -77.57
N ALA A 923 7.99 -42.09 -78.15
CA ALA A 923 9.08 -42.01 -79.13
C ALA A 923 8.62 -41.56 -80.52
N ARG A 924 7.31 -41.57 -80.79
CA ARG A 924 6.70 -41.37 -82.12
C ARG A 924 7.11 -42.44 -83.13
N GLU A 925 7.24 -43.68 -82.66
CA GLU A 925 7.58 -44.87 -83.44
C GLU A 925 6.39 -45.84 -83.52
N TYR A 926 6.46 -46.83 -84.41
CA TYR A 926 5.48 -47.91 -84.44
C TYR A 926 5.75 -48.91 -83.30
N ALA A 927 4.70 -49.53 -82.78
CA ALA A 927 4.79 -50.70 -81.91
C ALA A 927 4.50 -51.96 -82.72
N GLU A 928 5.32 -53.00 -82.53
CA GLU A 928 5.03 -54.36 -83.03
C GLU A 928 4.10 -55.07 -82.06
N LEU A 929 2.96 -55.54 -82.57
CA LEU A 929 1.98 -56.30 -81.78
C LEU A 929 2.36 -57.78 -81.84
N THR A 930 2.63 -58.33 -80.66
CA THR A 930 3.11 -59.71 -80.47
C THR A 930 1.97 -60.72 -80.41
N ASN A 931 0.74 -60.27 -80.15
CA ASN A 931 -0.41 -61.16 -80.18
C ASN A 931 -0.69 -61.63 -81.62
N LYS A 932 -0.73 -62.96 -81.81
CA LYS A 932 -1.00 -63.63 -83.08
C LYS A 932 -2.25 -64.52 -83.03
N ASN A 933 -3.08 -64.34 -81.99
CA ASN A 933 -4.27 -65.13 -81.75
C ASN A 933 -5.53 -64.27 -81.72
N ARG A 934 -6.63 -64.80 -82.26
CA ARG A 934 -7.99 -64.26 -82.09
C ARG A 934 -8.99 -65.38 -81.82
N SER A 935 -10.07 -65.05 -81.11
CA SER A 935 -11.22 -65.92 -80.87
C SER A 935 -12.49 -65.48 -81.60
N ALA A 936 -12.53 -64.22 -82.07
CA ALA A 936 -13.55 -63.72 -82.98
C ALA A 936 -13.33 -64.18 -84.43
N ASP A 937 -14.39 -64.07 -85.25
CA ASP A 937 -14.38 -64.38 -86.69
C ASP A 937 -13.61 -63.35 -87.54
N LYS A 938 -13.30 -62.19 -86.96
CA LYS A 938 -12.61 -61.07 -87.60
C LYS A 938 -11.53 -60.45 -86.72
N TRP A 939 -10.52 -59.83 -87.35
CA TRP A 939 -9.50 -59.05 -86.67
C TRP A 939 -10.00 -57.62 -86.46
N GLY A 940 -9.46 -56.92 -85.46
CA GLY A 940 -9.83 -55.54 -85.23
C GLY A 940 -8.84 -54.78 -84.38
N LEU A 941 -8.45 -53.60 -84.84
CA LEU A 941 -7.60 -52.68 -84.09
C LEU A 941 -8.44 -51.81 -83.15
N ASP A 942 -8.03 -51.74 -81.89
CA ASP A 942 -8.49 -50.71 -80.95
C ASP A 942 -7.29 -50.11 -80.20
N ILE A 943 -7.45 -48.88 -79.74
CA ILE A 943 -6.49 -48.18 -78.90
C ILE A 943 -7.17 -47.72 -77.61
N ARG A 944 -6.46 -47.79 -76.50
CA ARG A 944 -6.94 -47.30 -75.20
C ARG A 944 -5.89 -46.38 -74.60
N ILE A 945 -6.31 -45.17 -74.24
CA ILE A 945 -5.48 -44.20 -73.54
C ILE A 945 -6.04 -44.04 -72.13
N THR A 946 -5.19 -44.23 -71.13
CA THR A 946 -5.51 -44.01 -69.72
C THR A 946 -4.52 -43.04 -69.12
N ILE A 947 -5.03 -41.97 -68.50
CA ILE A 947 -4.23 -41.02 -67.74
C ILE A 947 -4.71 -41.07 -66.30
N TRP A 948 -3.82 -41.47 -65.39
CA TRP A 948 -4.04 -41.30 -63.95
C TRP A 948 -3.48 -39.95 -63.54
N ALA A 949 -4.33 -39.09 -63.00
CA ALA A 949 -3.90 -37.79 -62.51
C ALA A 949 -3.01 -37.91 -61.27
N ASN A 950 -3.18 -38.98 -60.49
CA ASN A 950 -2.48 -39.22 -59.23
C ASN A 950 -2.63 -38.03 -58.28
N ASP A 951 -1.58 -37.27 -57.95
CA ASP A 951 -1.67 -36.09 -57.08
C ASP A 951 -1.50 -34.75 -57.82
N THR A 952 -1.43 -34.77 -59.15
CA THR A 952 -1.32 -33.54 -59.94
C THR A 952 -2.59 -32.69 -59.86
N LEU A 953 -2.45 -31.37 -59.80
CA LEU A 953 -3.56 -30.42 -59.92
C LEU A 953 -3.56 -29.70 -61.27
N GLY A 954 -2.43 -29.70 -61.98
CA GLY A 954 -2.23 -29.09 -63.29
C GLY A 954 -3.09 -29.68 -64.41
N THR A 955 -2.99 -29.04 -65.57
CA THR A 955 -3.80 -29.40 -66.75
C THR A 955 -3.45 -30.80 -67.27
N ILE A 956 -4.49 -31.64 -67.41
CA ILE A 956 -4.43 -32.90 -68.14
C ILE A 956 -5.36 -32.75 -69.34
N GLU A 957 -4.82 -32.91 -70.55
CA GLU A 957 -5.54 -32.67 -71.79
C GLU A 957 -5.03 -33.59 -72.90
N VAL A 958 -5.94 -34.05 -73.77
CA VAL A 958 -5.59 -34.69 -75.04
C VAL A 958 -6.28 -33.90 -76.16
N LEU A 959 -5.50 -33.21 -76.97
CA LEU A 959 -5.98 -32.33 -78.05
C LEU A 959 -6.29 -33.09 -79.35
N GLY A 960 -5.64 -34.24 -79.57
CA GLY A 960 -5.89 -35.08 -80.74
C GLY A 960 -5.04 -36.34 -80.76
N VAL A 961 -5.52 -37.37 -81.47
CA VAL A 961 -4.87 -38.67 -81.64
C VAL A 961 -4.97 -39.09 -83.11
N GLY A 962 -3.87 -39.56 -83.67
CA GLY A 962 -3.76 -40.15 -85.01
C GLY A 962 -3.25 -41.59 -84.93
N ILE A 963 -3.70 -42.41 -85.88
CA ILE A 963 -3.41 -43.85 -85.94
C ILE A 963 -3.04 -44.21 -87.36
N ALA A 964 -1.95 -44.97 -87.53
CA ALA A 964 -1.58 -45.64 -88.77
C ALA A 964 -1.18 -47.08 -88.44
N PHE A 965 -1.46 -48.03 -89.31
CA PHE A 965 -1.17 -49.45 -89.08
C PHE A 965 -1.01 -50.20 -90.40
N ASP A 966 -0.31 -51.34 -90.35
CA ASP A 966 -0.20 -52.30 -91.45
C ASP A 966 -0.35 -53.76 -91.01
#